data_AF-A0A7C1PY06-F1
#
_entry.id   AF-A0A7C1PY06-F1
#
_cell.length_a   1.000
_cell.length_b   1.000
_cell.length_c   1.000
_cell.angle_alpha   90.00
_cell.angle_beta   90.00
_cell.angle_gamma   90.00
#
_symmetry.space_group_name_H-M   'P 1'
#
loop_
_entity.id
_entity.type
_entity.pdbx_description
1 polymer ?
#
loop_
_entity_poly.entity_id
_entity_poly.type
_entity_poly.pdbx_seq_one_letter_code
_entity_poly.pdbx_strand_id
1 'polypeptide(L)'
;MISRFPIYTFYIFSIFIILFSTSSVSLAQSGIDTITSYREFPLIGSRIAVWIVAQIHLNFAAFILGVPIFSVIVELIGIITKNKEYDKMAKEFIKLTLMALATTAIFGALLLFFLVGLYPGFFYYLTSIFFTTLWIYPLLFFGETACLYLYWYSWDQLSNRKIVHLFLGILLNVFGLAIMFTANSWVSFMTSPAGIDEQGNLLNIWDAITNFTWMPYNIHRFLGNISFGGAIVAAYAGFKFMVSKTDDERAHYDWMGYTGNLIAISAFMALPFAGYWLTKEIYAFSEQLGVLLMGGFLSWLWIIQALIIGILFLGTNSYFWLGMERIPGAERYKKYIKYLVSIVALCFLVWATPHTLVATQEETHRMGGSHHPVVGALGLMSAKNAAVNIMIMATFVSFVLYRRGNKISTVKWFKIGSRIQKILILSASGIVIFYGVYGYFVEAIVRIGFSFFQVSSVLFCIISVTIIEIFLFRNAKIIGKIRWGKIPFRSQYTLLAIGVTYTWLMGLMGFARSAMRQNWHVYGVLKDTSAHAYTPALGYTANIVSIITILFITFVLFIFWISGFGGKKESVQKNVSLAETRKGQSPGIVLFKGAVFSAVLIGFFTFYANKIPQIESRIPEELVALEGKFTQGEIVRIGKDIFEGRGNCSICHLETGGRGPNLGNVGFIAEIRKPDMLPEEYLMESIIRPSSYLVKGYGPIMPPADKPPVSLNQGELLAVVAYLQSRGGIVTIKPDDIPEGAFSPISKEKVLLAKGDIKVGELLFDEKGCSVCHAIIAEEEAKLAPNLFDIGRRASIKYIRESIVEPESKVVEGFELPMPDYEEKLTVKEFNDLVAYLLSLKG
;
A
#
# COMPACT_ATOMS: atom_id res chain seq x y z
N MET A 1 2.37 30.31 27.74
CA MET A 1 1.37 29.23 27.54
C MET A 1 1.94 27.99 26.82
N ILE A 2 2.92 28.13 25.92
CA ILE A 2 3.50 27.01 25.13
C ILE A 2 4.47 26.09 25.93
N SER A 3 5.05 26.56 27.04
CA SER A 3 6.05 25.77 27.81
C SER A 3 5.48 24.69 28.73
N ARG A 4 4.15 24.64 28.93
CA ARG A 4 3.50 23.64 29.80
C ARG A 4 2.68 22.60 29.04
N PHE A 5 2.50 22.76 27.73
CA PHE A 5 1.74 21.81 26.90
C PHE A 5 2.28 20.37 26.96
N PRO A 6 3.62 20.11 26.94
CA PRO A 6 4.16 18.75 27.06
C PRO A 6 3.84 18.11 28.42
N ILE A 7 3.84 18.93 29.47
CA ILE A 7 3.54 18.52 30.84
C ILE A 7 2.06 18.17 30.97
N TYR A 8 1.15 18.93 30.33
CA TYR A 8 -0.27 18.59 30.29
C TYR A 8 -0.56 17.33 29.46
N THR A 9 0.14 17.09 28.35
CA THR A 9 0.06 15.79 27.64
C THR A 9 0.58 14.65 28.49
N PHE A 10 1.68 14.83 29.23
CA PHE A 10 2.19 13.81 30.16
C PHE A 10 1.19 13.54 31.28
N TYR A 11 0.62 14.58 31.92
CA TYR A 11 -0.40 14.40 32.96
C TYR A 11 -1.71 13.83 32.43
N ILE A 12 -2.18 14.22 31.24
CA ILE A 12 -3.37 13.62 30.63
C ILE A 12 -3.10 12.15 30.29
N PHE A 13 -1.91 11.81 29.78
CA PHE A 13 -1.53 10.43 29.47
C PHE A 13 -1.34 9.60 30.74
N SER A 14 -0.75 10.15 31.81
CA SER A 14 -0.62 9.51 33.11
C SER A 14 -1.97 9.35 33.81
N ILE A 15 -2.86 10.36 33.74
CA ILE A 15 -4.22 10.29 34.27
C ILE A 15 -5.05 9.30 33.46
N PHE A 16 -4.88 9.19 32.14
CA PHE A 16 -5.51 8.15 31.32
C PHE A 16 -4.98 6.76 31.64
N ILE A 17 -3.67 6.59 31.85
CA ILE A 17 -3.08 5.30 32.26
C ILE A 17 -3.56 4.91 33.66
N ILE A 18 -3.65 5.85 34.60
CA ILE A 18 -4.09 5.61 35.99
C ILE A 18 -5.61 5.39 36.08
N LEU A 19 -6.41 6.06 35.26
CA LEU A 19 -7.86 5.84 35.18
C LEU A 19 -8.22 4.54 34.46
N PHE A 20 -7.34 4.00 33.59
CA PHE A 20 -7.61 2.74 32.86
C PHE A 20 -6.88 1.51 33.38
N SER A 21 -5.83 1.66 34.18
CA SER A 21 -5.34 0.53 35.00
C SER A 21 -6.39 0.11 36.04
N THR A 22 -7.35 0.97 36.38
CA THR A 22 -8.52 0.66 37.22
C THR A 22 -9.78 0.29 36.41
N SER A 23 -9.85 0.62 35.11
CA SER A 23 -10.98 0.29 34.22
C SER A 23 -10.80 -1.01 33.42
N SER A 24 -9.64 -1.66 33.53
CA SER A 24 -9.37 -2.98 32.92
C SER A 24 -10.25 -4.11 33.48
N VAL A 25 -11.02 -3.85 34.54
CA VAL A 25 -11.94 -4.83 35.14
C VAL A 25 -13.40 -4.63 34.68
N SER A 26 -13.81 -3.45 34.18
CA SER A 26 -15.24 -3.16 33.90
C SER A 26 -15.66 -3.16 32.43
N LEU A 27 -14.72 -3.31 31.49
CA LEU A 27 -15.02 -3.70 30.08
C LEU A 27 -14.73 -5.18 29.80
N ALA A 28 -14.47 -5.97 30.84
CA ALA A 28 -14.49 -7.42 30.77
C ALA A 28 -15.95 -7.87 30.68
N GLN A 29 -16.49 -7.89 29.45
CA GLN A 29 -17.59 -8.78 29.17
C GLN A 29 -17.04 -10.21 29.31
N SER A 30 -17.38 -10.83 30.44
CA SER A 30 -16.96 -12.17 30.80
C SER A 30 -17.48 -13.18 29.76
N GLY A 31 -16.55 -13.88 29.11
CA GLY A 31 -16.83 -15.19 28.50
C GLY A 31 -17.14 -15.24 27.01
N ILE A 32 -16.43 -14.50 26.14
CA ILE A 32 -16.50 -14.72 24.68
C ILE A 32 -15.08 -14.85 24.11
N ASP A 33 -14.85 -15.94 23.36
CA ASP A 33 -13.58 -16.40 22.79
C ASP A 33 -12.66 -15.28 22.27
N THR A 34 -11.49 -15.17 22.90
CA THR A 34 -10.46 -14.15 22.63
C THR A 34 -9.62 -14.42 21.38
N ILE A 35 -9.84 -15.55 20.69
CA ILE A 35 -8.95 -16.03 19.63
C ILE A 35 -9.39 -15.56 18.22
N THR A 36 -10.64 -15.11 18.03
CA THR A 36 -11.17 -14.75 16.70
C THR A 36 -12.13 -13.54 16.66
N SER A 37 -12.30 -12.79 17.75
CA SER A 37 -13.30 -11.70 17.79
C SER A 37 -12.83 -10.41 17.11
N TYR A 38 -13.28 -10.17 15.88
CA TYR A 38 -13.22 -8.82 15.29
C TYR A 38 -14.26 -7.93 15.96
N ARG A 39 -13.93 -6.66 16.14
CA ARG A 39 -14.91 -5.65 16.56
C ARG A 39 -15.10 -4.65 15.45
N GLU A 40 -16.33 -4.21 15.23
CA GLU A 40 -16.68 -3.24 14.19
C GLU A 40 -16.49 -1.80 14.67
N PHE A 41 -15.91 -0.97 13.82
CA PHE A 41 -15.83 0.47 14.02
C PHE A 41 -17.10 1.13 13.44
N PRO A 42 -17.75 2.06 14.17
CA PRO A 42 -19.02 2.65 13.74
C PRO A 42 -18.94 3.27 12.34
N LEU A 43 -19.98 3.05 11.52
CA LEU A 43 -20.26 3.69 10.22
C LEU A 43 -19.31 3.36 9.05
N ILE A 44 -18.00 3.31 9.29
CA ILE A 44 -16.97 3.19 8.24
C ILE A 44 -16.27 1.83 8.20
N GLY A 45 -16.52 0.96 9.20
CA GLY A 45 -15.88 -0.36 9.29
C GLY A 45 -14.43 -0.32 9.80
N SER A 46 -14.02 -1.40 10.46
CA SER A 46 -12.73 -1.46 11.18
C SER A 46 -11.51 -1.38 10.27
N ARG A 47 -11.58 -1.99 9.08
CA ARG A 47 -10.47 -2.02 8.14
C ARG A 47 -10.10 -0.63 7.63
N ILE A 48 -11.11 0.17 7.28
CA ILE A 48 -10.93 1.54 6.77
C ILE A 48 -10.47 2.47 7.89
N ALA A 49 -11.04 2.33 9.10
CA ALA A 49 -10.61 3.10 10.26
C ALA A 49 -9.13 2.87 10.59
N VAL A 50 -8.68 1.60 10.65
CA VAL A 50 -7.26 1.24 10.83
C VAL A 50 -6.41 1.77 9.69
N TRP A 51 -6.85 1.66 8.44
CA TRP A 51 -6.09 2.14 7.29
C TRP A 51 -5.85 3.66 7.33
N ILE A 52 -6.89 4.47 7.61
CA ILE A 52 -6.76 5.92 7.70
C ILE A 52 -5.74 6.29 8.80
N VAL A 53 -5.89 5.72 9.99
CA VAL A 53 -4.99 6.01 11.13
C VAL A 53 -3.56 5.54 10.83
N ALA A 54 -3.38 4.33 10.32
CA ALA A 54 -2.08 3.77 9.99
C ALA A 54 -1.37 4.58 8.91
N GLN A 55 -2.09 5.04 7.88
CA GLN A 55 -1.49 5.81 6.80
C GLN A 55 -1.13 7.23 7.23
N ILE A 56 -1.95 7.89 8.05
CA ILE A 56 -1.61 9.21 8.62
C ILE A 56 -0.38 9.07 9.53
N HIS A 57 -0.35 8.07 10.41
CA HIS A 57 0.81 7.77 11.23
C HIS A 57 2.06 7.54 10.36
N LEU A 58 1.96 6.73 9.31
CA LEU A 58 3.07 6.44 8.40
C LEU A 58 3.59 7.70 7.69
N ASN A 59 2.72 8.58 7.22
CA ASN A 59 3.13 9.81 6.54
C ASN A 59 3.93 10.73 7.49
N PHE A 60 3.46 10.91 8.73
CA PHE A 60 4.20 11.70 9.71
C PHE A 60 5.48 10.99 10.20
N ALA A 61 5.46 9.66 10.38
CA ALA A 61 6.64 8.89 10.73
C ALA A 61 7.71 8.96 9.63
N ALA A 62 7.32 8.86 8.35
CA ALA A 62 8.23 9.03 7.22
C ALA A 62 8.88 10.40 7.20
N PHE A 63 8.13 11.45 7.54
CA PHE A 63 8.65 12.81 7.69
C PHE A 63 9.66 12.92 8.84
N ILE A 64 9.35 12.38 10.02
CA ILE A 64 10.24 12.43 11.19
C ILE A 64 11.50 11.62 11.01
N LEU A 65 11.43 10.50 10.29
CA LEU A 65 12.61 9.69 10.00
C LEU A 65 13.45 10.27 8.86
N GLY A 66 12.83 10.93 7.89
CA GLY A 66 13.52 11.48 6.72
C GLY A 66 14.25 12.80 6.99
N VAL A 67 13.61 13.74 7.69
CA VAL A 67 14.11 15.11 7.87
C VAL A 67 15.41 15.22 8.68
N PRO A 68 15.56 14.51 9.82
CA PRO A 68 16.80 14.55 10.60
C PRO A 68 18.03 14.07 9.84
N ILE A 69 17.90 13.12 8.90
CA ILE A 69 19.03 12.58 8.12
C ILE A 69 19.71 13.72 7.38
N PHE A 70 18.93 14.50 6.63
CA PHE A 70 19.49 15.60 5.87
C PHE A 70 19.74 16.85 6.70
N SER A 71 19.07 17.05 7.84
CA SER A 71 19.45 18.10 8.79
C SER A 71 20.89 17.93 9.27
N VAL A 72 21.28 16.71 9.64
CA VAL A 72 22.65 16.39 10.06
C VAL A 72 23.64 16.61 8.92
N ILE A 73 23.29 16.20 7.70
CA ILE A 73 24.13 16.43 6.52
C ILE A 73 24.32 17.93 6.25
N VAL A 74 23.24 18.72 6.33
CA VAL A 74 23.27 20.16 6.13
C VAL A 74 24.07 20.85 7.23
N GLU A 75 23.92 20.43 8.49
CA GLU A 75 24.73 20.93 9.60
C GLU A 75 26.21 20.61 9.39
N LEU A 76 26.55 19.37 9.01
CA LEU A 76 27.92 18.97 8.69
C LEU A 76 28.53 19.84 7.59
N ILE A 77 27.76 20.11 6.53
CA ILE A 77 28.17 21.04 5.47
C ILE A 77 28.36 22.45 6.05
N GLY A 78 27.48 22.91 6.94
CA GLY A 78 27.61 24.19 7.64
C GLY A 78 28.89 24.29 8.48
N ILE A 79 29.27 23.23 9.20
CA ILE A 79 30.50 23.13 9.99
C ILE A 79 31.73 23.18 9.07
N ILE A 80 31.76 22.39 8.00
CA ILE A 80 32.89 22.30 7.07
C ILE A 80 33.07 23.62 6.29
N THR A 81 31.96 24.19 5.81
CA THR A 81 31.99 25.40 4.97
C THR A 81 31.99 26.71 5.76
N LYS A 82 31.77 26.65 7.08
CA LYS A 82 31.61 27.80 7.99
C LYS A 82 30.52 28.78 7.54
N ASN A 83 29.50 28.30 6.82
CA ASN A 83 28.42 29.13 6.31
C ASN A 83 27.17 28.99 7.19
N LYS A 84 26.77 30.11 7.80
CA LYS A 84 25.66 30.21 8.75
C LYS A 84 24.29 29.89 8.14
N GLU A 85 24.12 30.03 6.83
CA GLU A 85 22.85 29.72 6.16
C GLU A 85 22.52 28.22 6.25
N TYR A 86 23.52 27.35 6.13
CA TYR A 86 23.32 25.90 6.32
C TYR A 86 22.93 25.58 7.77
N ASP A 87 23.59 26.21 8.76
CA ASP A 87 23.23 26.00 10.17
C ASP A 87 21.80 26.45 10.47
N LYS A 88 21.40 27.61 9.95
CA LYS A 88 20.02 28.13 10.08
C LYS A 88 19.00 27.19 9.44
N MET A 89 19.28 26.69 8.24
CA MET A 89 18.39 25.77 7.55
C MET A 89 18.27 24.42 8.28
N ALA A 90 19.38 23.86 8.79
CA ALA A 90 19.35 22.65 9.59
C ALA A 90 18.50 22.84 10.86
N LYS A 91 18.67 23.97 11.57
CA LYS A 91 17.84 24.33 12.73
C LYS A 91 16.36 24.36 12.33
N GLU A 92 16.02 25.01 11.22
CA GLU A 92 14.63 25.07 10.73
C GLU A 92 14.06 23.68 10.40
N PHE A 93 14.83 22.77 9.80
CA PHE A 93 14.38 21.39 9.55
C PHE A 93 14.02 20.66 10.85
N ILE A 94 14.85 20.76 11.89
CA ILE A 94 14.56 20.14 13.19
C ILE A 94 13.38 20.78 13.88
N LYS A 95 13.18 22.10 13.73
CA LYS A 95 11.96 22.76 14.20
C LYS A 95 10.72 22.12 13.60
N LEU A 96 10.72 21.82 12.29
CA LEU A 96 9.59 21.16 11.62
C LEU A 96 9.36 19.74 12.18
N THR A 97 10.44 18.97 12.36
CA THR A 97 10.37 17.63 12.95
C THR A 97 9.79 17.64 14.36
N LEU A 98 10.22 18.58 15.21
CA LEU A 98 9.76 18.69 16.60
C LEU A 98 8.25 18.94 16.69
N MET A 99 7.71 19.74 15.77
CA MET A 99 6.27 20.02 15.72
C MET A 99 5.46 18.83 15.18
N ALA A 100 6.04 18.03 14.28
CA ALA A 100 5.40 16.83 13.78
C ALA A 100 5.36 15.70 14.81
N LEU A 101 6.34 15.62 15.72
CA LEU A 101 6.50 14.52 16.68
C LEU A 101 5.26 14.23 17.51
N ALA A 102 4.62 15.27 18.07
CA ALA A 102 3.41 15.09 18.88
C ALA A 102 2.27 14.45 18.05
N THR A 103 2.12 14.88 16.80
CA THR A 103 1.09 14.36 15.90
C THR A 103 1.37 12.89 15.56
N THR A 104 2.62 12.54 15.26
CA THR A 104 3.03 11.15 15.01
C THR A 104 2.75 10.25 16.21
N ALA A 105 3.06 10.72 17.42
CA ALA A 105 2.84 9.97 18.65
C ALA A 105 1.35 9.73 18.92
N ILE A 106 0.50 10.74 18.70
CA ILE A 106 -0.96 10.63 18.84
C ILE A 106 -1.51 9.57 17.87
N PHE A 107 -1.16 9.64 16.58
CA PHE A 107 -1.64 8.65 15.61
C PHE A 107 -1.01 7.27 15.81
N GLY A 108 0.21 7.18 16.36
CA GLY A 108 0.84 5.90 16.72
C GLY A 108 0.16 5.22 17.90
N ALA A 109 -0.16 5.98 18.94
CA ALA A 109 -0.96 5.48 20.06
C ALA A 109 -2.36 5.08 19.60
N LEU A 110 -3.01 5.90 18.78
CA LEU A 110 -4.34 5.61 18.21
C LEU A 110 -4.31 4.32 17.37
N LEU A 111 -3.26 4.10 16.57
CA LEU A 111 -3.07 2.88 15.81
C LEU A 111 -2.98 1.66 16.74
N LEU A 112 -2.17 1.74 17.81
CA LEU A 112 -2.07 0.66 18.80
C LEU A 112 -3.43 0.36 19.44
N PHE A 113 -4.17 1.39 19.85
CA PHE A 113 -5.52 1.21 20.40
C PHE A 113 -6.48 0.55 19.42
N PHE A 114 -6.41 0.89 18.13
CA PHE A 114 -7.25 0.27 17.12
C PHE A 114 -6.86 -1.19 16.87
N LEU A 115 -5.57 -1.53 16.88
CA LEU A 115 -5.12 -2.92 16.73
C LEU A 115 -5.56 -3.78 17.91
N VAL A 116 -5.36 -3.30 19.15
CA VAL A 116 -5.80 -4.01 20.38
C VAL A 116 -7.33 -4.07 20.46
N GLY A 117 -8.01 -2.99 20.09
CA GLY A 117 -9.45 -2.85 20.26
C GLY A 117 -10.28 -3.53 19.19
N LEU A 118 -9.89 -3.40 17.91
CA LEU A 118 -10.66 -3.88 16.75
C LEU A 118 -10.17 -5.23 16.21
N TYR A 119 -8.88 -5.54 16.39
CA TYR A 119 -8.24 -6.76 15.87
C TYR A 119 -7.49 -7.53 16.99
N PRO A 120 -8.14 -7.86 18.12
CA PRO A 120 -7.45 -8.45 19.29
C PRO A 120 -6.77 -9.78 18.98
N GLY A 121 -7.40 -10.68 18.21
CA GLY A 121 -6.80 -11.97 17.86
C GLY A 121 -5.53 -11.84 17.00
N PHE A 122 -5.58 -10.98 15.96
CA PHE A 122 -4.42 -10.69 15.13
C PHE A 122 -3.30 -10.02 15.92
N PHE A 123 -3.63 -9.02 16.74
CA PHE A 123 -2.61 -8.33 17.52
C PHE A 123 -1.99 -9.26 18.57
N TYR A 124 -2.80 -10.14 19.19
CA TYR A 124 -2.32 -11.18 20.10
C TYR A 124 -1.30 -12.09 19.41
N TYR A 125 -1.61 -12.58 18.20
CA TYR A 125 -0.69 -13.41 17.41
C TYR A 125 0.63 -12.69 17.08
N LEU A 126 0.59 -11.43 16.65
CA LEU A 126 1.82 -10.66 16.44
C LEU A 126 2.60 -10.47 17.75
N THR A 127 1.91 -10.25 18.87
CA THR A 127 2.56 -10.04 20.16
C THR A 127 3.20 -11.31 20.72
N SER A 128 2.65 -12.50 20.44
CA SER A 128 3.25 -13.76 20.88
C SER A 128 4.59 -14.04 20.18
N ILE A 129 4.73 -13.63 18.92
CA ILE A 129 5.96 -13.77 18.15
C ILE A 129 6.98 -12.67 18.51
N PHE A 130 6.52 -11.42 18.57
CA PHE A 130 7.39 -10.25 18.61
C PHE A 130 7.47 -9.57 19.98
N PHE A 131 7.05 -10.25 21.06
CA PHE A 131 6.98 -9.72 22.43
C PHE A 131 8.19 -8.88 22.82
N THR A 132 9.41 -9.42 22.62
CA THR A 132 10.66 -8.72 22.95
C THR A 132 10.83 -7.43 22.16
N THR A 133 10.60 -7.48 20.85
CA THR A 133 10.77 -6.30 19.98
C THR A 133 9.69 -5.24 20.21
N LEU A 134 8.49 -5.64 20.66
CA LEU A 134 7.42 -4.71 21.03
C LEU A 134 7.78 -3.86 22.25
N TRP A 135 8.60 -4.35 23.18
CA TRP A 135 9.13 -3.55 24.30
C TRP A 135 10.34 -2.71 23.90
N ILE A 136 11.18 -3.21 23.00
CA ILE A 136 12.31 -2.45 22.46
C ILE A 136 11.82 -1.21 21.69
N TYR A 137 10.71 -1.33 20.96
CA TYR A 137 10.20 -0.25 20.12
C TYR A 137 9.88 1.06 20.89
N PRO A 138 9.09 1.06 22.00
CA PRO A 138 8.91 2.24 22.84
C PRO A 138 10.21 2.79 23.42
N LEU A 139 11.16 1.93 23.83
CA LEU A 139 12.45 2.38 24.36
C LEU A 139 13.26 3.14 23.31
N LEU A 140 13.30 2.62 22.08
CA LEU A 140 13.93 3.32 20.95
C LEU A 140 13.22 4.65 20.65
N PHE A 141 11.89 4.70 20.73
CA PHE A 141 11.11 5.93 20.57
C PHE A 141 11.40 6.98 21.65
N PHE A 142 11.57 6.58 22.92
CA PHE A 142 12.03 7.47 23.97
C PHE A 142 13.45 7.97 23.70
N GLY A 143 14.35 7.10 23.22
CA GLY A 143 15.70 7.47 22.79
C GLY A 143 15.72 8.49 21.65
N GLU A 144 14.92 8.26 20.61
CA GLU A 144 14.73 9.18 19.48
C GLU A 144 14.22 10.54 19.97
N THR A 145 13.17 10.53 20.79
CA THR A 145 12.57 11.75 21.34
C THR A 145 13.56 12.52 22.20
N ALA A 146 14.28 11.84 23.10
CA ALA A 146 15.31 12.46 23.94
C ALA A 146 16.41 13.10 23.07
N CYS A 147 16.91 12.38 22.07
CA CYS A 147 17.93 12.89 21.16
C CYS A 147 17.42 14.08 20.34
N LEU A 148 16.18 14.05 19.85
CA LEU A 148 15.59 15.16 19.11
C LEU A 148 15.48 16.42 19.97
N TYR A 149 15.00 16.28 21.21
CA TYR A 149 14.87 17.39 22.15
C TYR A 149 16.24 17.95 22.54
N LEU A 150 17.21 17.08 22.86
CA LEU A 150 18.57 17.50 23.16
C LEU A 150 19.18 18.23 21.96
N TYR A 151 19.05 17.68 20.76
CA TYR A 151 19.54 18.30 19.53
C TYR A 151 18.89 19.67 19.27
N TRP A 152 17.58 19.81 19.47
CA TRP A 152 16.90 21.10 19.29
C TRP A 152 17.30 22.15 20.36
N TYR A 153 17.20 21.81 21.65
CA TYR A 153 17.38 22.77 22.74
C TYR A 153 18.84 23.11 23.02
N SER A 154 19.77 22.22 22.67
CA SER A 154 21.21 22.46 22.83
C SER A 154 21.85 23.24 21.67
N TRP A 155 21.07 23.63 20.65
CA TRP A 155 21.60 24.29 19.44
C TRP A 155 22.45 25.53 19.74
N ASP A 156 21.97 26.39 20.64
CA ASP A 156 22.65 27.63 21.01
C ASP A 156 23.70 27.40 22.11
N GLN A 157 23.46 26.44 23.01
CA GLN A 157 24.35 26.09 24.12
C GLN A 157 25.63 25.38 23.64
N LEU A 158 25.51 24.50 22.64
CA LEU A 158 26.62 23.77 22.02
C LEU A 158 27.13 24.47 20.76
N SER A 159 26.84 25.75 20.58
CA SER A 159 27.32 26.55 19.45
C SER A 159 28.86 26.59 19.36
N ASN A 160 29.56 26.51 20.49
CA ASN A 160 31.02 26.40 20.57
C ASN A 160 31.53 24.94 20.47
N ARG A 161 30.65 23.95 20.56
CA ARG A 161 30.96 22.50 20.52
C ARG A 161 30.12 21.80 19.46
N LYS A 162 30.11 22.33 18.23
CA LYS A 162 29.28 21.84 17.12
C LYS A 162 29.48 20.37 16.76
N ILE A 163 30.65 19.79 17.01
CA ILE A 163 30.87 18.34 16.80
C ILE A 163 30.03 17.49 17.76
N VAL A 164 29.90 17.92 19.02
CA VAL A 164 29.05 17.23 20.02
C VAL A 164 27.58 17.39 19.65
N HIS A 165 27.20 18.58 19.19
CA HIS A 165 25.84 18.83 18.71
C HIS A 165 25.50 17.95 17.48
N LEU A 166 26.41 17.84 16.51
CA LEU A 166 26.27 16.95 15.36
C LEU A 166 26.15 15.48 15.79
N PHE A 167 26.89 15.04 16.80
CA PHE A 167 26.79 13.68 17.34
C PHE A 167 25.38 13.38 17.90
N LEU A 168 24.72 14.33 18.57
CA LEU A 168 23.33 14.18 19.00
C LEU A 168 22.38 13.97 17.80
N GLY A 169 22.61 14.71 16.71
CA GLY A 169 21.88 14.51 15.46
C GLY A 169 22.14 13.14 14.82
N ILE A 170 23.38 12.63 14.84
CA ILE A 170 23.70 11.28 14.36
C ILE A 170 22.98 10.24 15.22
N LEU A 171 23.03 10.39 16.54
CA LEU A 171 22.38 9.48 17.48
C LEU A 171 20.85 9.45 17.29
N LEU A 172 20.23 10.61 17.06
CA LEU A 172 18.83 10.73 16.66
C LEU A 172 18.50 9.85 15.43
N ASN A 173 19.34 9.90 14.39
CA ASN A 173 19.15 9.10 13.19
C ASN A 173 19.36 7.59 13.44
N VAL A 174 20.30 7.22 14.32
CA VAL A 174 20.49 5.81 14.71
C VAL A 174 19.23 5.27 15.39
N PHE A 175 18.65 6.01 16.35
CA PHE A 175 17.39 5.61 16.98
C PHE A 175 16.25 5.55 15.97
N GLY A 176 16.09 6.56 15.11
CA GLY A 176 15.05 6.57 14.07
C GLY A 176 15.16 5.37 13.11
N LEU A 177 16.37 5.02 12.66
CA LEU A 177 16.59 3.84 11.81
C LEU A 177 16.28 2.54 12.56
N ALA A 178 16.67 2.42 13.83
CA ALA A 178 16.37 1.25 14.65
C ALA A 178 14.86 1.05 14.85
N ILE A 179 14.10 2.13 15.09
CA ILE A 179 12.63 2.11 15.15
C ILE A 179 12.07 1.59 13.84
N MET A 180 12.55 2.12 12.71
CA MET A 180 12.08 1.71 11.38
C MET A 180 12.35 0.24 11.12
N PHE A 181 13.56 -0.26 11.40
CA PHE A 181 13.94 -1.66 11.18
C PHE A 181 13.13 -2.61 12.06
N THR A 182 12.84 -2.19 13.29
CA THR A 182 12.01 -2.95 14.24
C THR A 182 10.55 -3.00 13.80
N ALA A 183 9.93 -1.88 13.43
CA ALA A 183 8.55 -1.92 12.91
C ALA A 183 8.45 -2.66 11.57
N ASN A 184 9.50 -2.62 10.75
CA ASN A 184 9.53 -3.32 9.47
C ASN A 184 9.58 -4.83 9.63
N SER A 185 10.15 -5.38 10.70
CA SER A 185 10.14 -6.83 10.92
C SER A 185 8.71 -7.35 11.07
N TRP A 186 7.85 -6.62 11.79
CA TRP A 186 6.45 -6.99 11.99
C TRP A 186 5.68 -6.96 10.67
N VAL A 187 5.81 -5.88 9.90
CA VAL A 187 5.04 -5.70 8.65
C VAL A 187 5.58 -6.59 7.52
N SER A 188 6.88 -6.85 7.46
CA SER A 188 7.46 -7.76 6.47
C SER A 188 7.11 -9.21 6.80
N PHE A 189 7.08 -9.58 8.09
CA PHE A 189 6.62 -10.90 8.55
C PHE A 189 5.18 -11.17 8.13
N MET A 190 4.29 -10.18 8.18
CA MET A 190 2.91 -10.33 7.68
C MET A 190 2.86 -10.76 6.21
N THR A 191 3.85 -10.37 5.40
CA THR A 191 3.86 -10.60 3.93
C THR A 191 4.65 -11.85 3.56
N SER A 192 5.79 -12.07 4.20
CA SER A 192 6.65 -13.24 4.01
C SER A 192 6.99 -13.83 5.38
N PRO A 193 6.08 -14.57 6.03
CA PRO A 193 6.35 -15.15 7.34
C PRO A 193 7.47 -16.20 7.25
N ALA A 194 8.31 -16.24 8.28
CA ALA A 194 9.43 -17.17 8.41
C ALA A 194 9.71 -17.43 9.90
N GLY A 195 10.49 -18.47 10.22
CA GLY A 195 10.84 -18.78 11.61
C GLY A 195 9.67 -19.31 12.46
N ILE A 196 8.64 -19.87 11.82
CA ILE A 196 7.45 -20.46 12.44
C ILE A 196 7.24 -21.90 11.97
N ASP A 197 6.55 -22.71 12.77
CA ASP A 197 6.14 -24.08 12.41
C ASP A 197 4.87 -24.11 11.52
N GLU A 198 4.45 -25.31 11.10
CA GLU A 198 3.24 -25.51 10.27
C GLU A 198 1.95 -25.06 10.96
N GLN A 199 1.95 -25.00 12.30
CA GLN A 199 0.84 -24.55 13.13
C GLN A 199 0.90 -23.05 13.43
N GLY A 200 1.93 -22.35 12.95
CA GLY A 200 2.14 -20.91 13.11
C GLY A 200 2.81 -20.50 14.42
N ASN A 201 3.35 -21.42 15.22
CA ASN A 201 4.09 -21.11 16.44
C ASN A 201 5.53 -20.70 16.15
N LEU A 202 6.10 -19.87 17.02
CA LEU A 202 7.47 -19.36 16.87
C LEU A 202 8.52 -20.46 17.09
N LEU A 203 9.40 -20.65 16.12
CA LEU A 203 10.60 -21.47 16.23
C LEU A 203 11.83 -20.60 16.53
N ASN A 204 12.04 -19.55 15.73
CA ASN A 204 13.17 -18.64 15.85
C ASN A 204 12.75 -17.20 15.55
N ILE A 205 12.90 -16.33 16.56
CA ILE A 205 12.59 -14.91 16.43
C ILE A 205 13.47 -14.20 15.41
N TRP A 206 14.73 -14.61 15.26
CA TRP A 206 15.64 -13.96 14.32
C TRP A 206 15.23 -14.24 12.89
N ASP A 207 14.84 -15.48 12.57
CA ASP A 207 14.34 -15.83 11.24
C ASP A 207 13.00 -15.16 10.95
N ALA A 208 12.14 -14.98 11.96
CA ALA A 208 10.92 -14.20 11.85
C ALA A 208 11.19 -12.71 11.54
N ILE A 209 12.27 -12.15 12.12
CA ILE A 209 12.72 -10.77 11.85
C ILE A 209 13.35 -10.66 10.46
N THR A 210 14.34 -11.50 10.15
CA THR A 210 15.13 -11.45 8.90
C THR A 210 14.49 -12.27 7.80
N ASN A 211 13.18 -12.13 7.66
CA ASN A 211 12.43 -12.76 6.59
C ASN A 211 12.79 -12.19 5.21
N PHE A 212 12.34 -12.88 4.17
CA PHE A 212 12.72 -12.65 2.78
C PHE A 212 12.58 -11.19 2.31
N THR A 213 11.52 -10.51 2.76
CA THR A 213 11.24 -9.12 2.35
C THR A 213 11.82 -8.06 3.28
N TRP A 214 12.33 -8.41 4.48
CA TRP A 214 12.71 -7.45 5.51
C TRP A 214 13.74 -6.41 5.05
N MET A 215 14.90 -6.86 4.54
CA MET A 215 15.98 -5.94 4.13
C MET A 215 15.62 -5.11 2.88
N PRO A 216 15.08 -5.68 1.79
CA PRO A 216 14.58 -4.88 0.67
C PRO A 216 13.55 -3.83 1.09
N TYR A 217 12.68 -4.19 2.03
CA TYR A 217 11.67 -3.28 2.57
C TYR A 217 12.28 -2.14 3.39
N ASN A 218 13.29 -2.43 4.21
CA ASN A 218 14.07 -1.42 4.93
C ASN A 218 14.72 -0.42 3.98
N ILE A 219 15.38 -0.89 2.91
CA ILE A 219 16.04 -0.03 1.92
C ILE A 219 15.01 0.80 1.13
N HIS A 220 13.90 0.18 0.72
CA HIS A 220 12.83 0.90 0.03
C HIS A 220 12.24 2.00 0.90
N ARG A 221 11.93 1.72 2.17
CA ARG A 221 11.41 2.70 3.11
C ARG A 221 12.43 3.78 3.47
N PHE A 222 13.70 3.45 3.62
CA PHE A 222 14.76 4.42 3.88
C PHE A 222 14.80 5.49 2.77
N LEU A 223 14.89 5.06 1.51
CA LEU A 223 14.88 5.96 0.36
C LEU A 223 13.55 6.70 0.23
N GLY A 224 12.43 6.01 0.46
CA GLY A 224 11.10 6.60 0.45
C GLY A 224 10.93 7.73 1.48
N ASN A 225 11.38 7.53 2.72
CA ASN A 225 11.30 8.51 3.79
C ASN A 225 12.14 9.76 3.48
N ILE A 226 13.35 9.59 2.94
CA ILE A 226 14.20 10.73 2.52
C ILE A 226 13.53 11.49 1.38
N SER A 227 13.01 10.77 0.39
CA SER A 227 12.35 11.36 -0.77
C SER A 227 11.11 12.15 -0.37
N PHE A 228 10.27 11.54 0.47
CA PHE A 228 9.06 12.14 1.04
C PHE A 228 9.38 13.35 1.91
N GLY A 229 10.32 13.23 2.85
CA GLY A 229 10.72 14.33 3.73
C GLY A 229 11.24 15.54 2.96
N GLY A 230 12.08 15.32 1.93
CA GLY A 230 12.55 16.38 1.04
C GLY A 230 11.42 17.05 0.26
N ALA A 231 10.44 16.27 -0.22
CA ALA A 231 9.29 16.78 -0.96
C ALA A 231 8.37 17.65 -0.09
N ILE A 232 8.09 17.22 1.16
CA ILE A 232 7.28 18.00 2.10
C ILE A 232 7.99 19.30 2.51
N VAL A 233 9.30 19.24 2.77
CA VAL A 233 10.12 20.44 3.03
C VAL A 233 10.10 21.39 1.85
N ALA A 234 10.21 20.88 0.62
CA ALA A 234 10.12 21.69 -0.58
C ALA A 234 8.74 22.36 -0.74
N ALA A 235 7.65 21.63 -0.49
CA ALA A 235 6.30 22.18 -0.52
C ALA A 235 6.10 23.27 0.56
N TYR A 236 6.61 23.04 1.78
CA TYR A 236 6.61 24.04 2.86
C TYR A 236 7.37 25.31 2.47
N ALA A 237 8.56 25.15 1.89
CA ALA A 237 9.37 26.26 1.45
C ALA A 237 8.67 27.05 0.33
N GLY A 238 8.00 26.36 -0.61
CA GLY A 238 7.21 27.02 -1.64
C GLY A 238 6.02 27.81 -1.11
N PHE A 239 5.32 27.27 -0.10
CA PHE A 239 4.27 28.01 0.62
C PHE A 239 4.83 29.27 1.29
N LYS A 240 5.91 29.14 2.05
CA LYS A 240 6.54 30.26 2.76
C LYS A 240 7.07 31.32 1.82
N PHE A 241 7.70 30.93 0.69
CA PHE A 241 8.14 31.85 -0.35
C PHE A 241 7.01 32.77 -0.85
N MET A 242 5.80 32.23 -1.06
CA MET A 242 4.66 33.00 -1.57
C MET A 242 4.11 34.00 -0.56
N VAL A 243 4.21 33.68 0.73
CA VAL A 243 3.73 34.52 1.85
C VAL A 243 4.77 35.55 2.28
N SER A 244 6.06 35.26 2.08
CA SER A 244 7.15 36.13 2.51
C SER A 244 7.06 37.54 1.94
N LYS A 245 7.25 38.52 2.83
CA LYS A 245 7.10 39.95 2.55
C LYS A 245 8.42 40.61 2.19
N THR A 246 9.52 40.11 2.74
CA THR A 246 10.87 40.63 2.49
C THR A 246 11.58 39.82 1.40
N ASP A 247 12.49 40.45 0.66
CA ASP A 247 13.28 39.77 -0.36
C ASP A 247 14.25 38.75 0.27
N ASP A 248 14.73 38.98 1.50
CA ASP A 248 15.62 38.06 2.22
C ASP A 248 14.92 36.77 2.67
N GLU A 249 13.71 36.86 3.21
CA GLU A 249 12.92 35.66 3.56
C GLU A 249 12.61 34.84 2.31
N ARG A 250 12.28 35.50 1.19
CA ARG A 250 12.07 34.81 -0.09
C ARG A 250 13.32 34.12 -0.56
N ALA A 251 14.48 34.76 -0.48
CA ALA A 251 15.75 34.16 -0.86
C ALA A 251 16.04 32.90 -0.04
N HIS A 252 15.79 32.95 1.28
CA HIS A 252 15.93 31.81 2.18
C HIS A 252 15.00 30.65 1.79
N TYR A 253 13.69 30.91 1.64
CA TYR A 253 12.73 29.85 1.28
C TYR A 253 12.91 29.34 -0.15
N ASP A 254 13.41 30.16 -1.06
CA ASP A 254 13.77 29.71 -2.40
C ASP A 254 14.92 28.71 -2.38
N TRP A 255 15.92 28.99 -1.53
CA TRP A 255 17.06 28.10 -1.31
C TRP A 255 16.67 26.82 -0.56
N MET A 256 15.80 26.94 0.45
CA MET A 256 15.23 25.81 1.17
C MET A 256 14.42 24.90 0.23
N GLY A 257 13.59 25.48 -0.64
CA GLY A 257 12.79 24.74 -1.63
C GLY A 257 13.66 24.02 -2.66
N TYR A 258 14.74 24.66 -3.12
CA TYR A 258 15.75 24.01 -3.95
C TYR A 258 16.41 22.83 -3.23
N THR A 259 16.82 23.00 -1.98
CA THR A 259 17.49 21.97 -1.19
C THR A 259 16.57 20.78 -0.92
N GLY A 260 15.32 21.03 -0.50
CA GLY A 260 14.31 19.99 -0.30
C GLY A 260 14.03 19.20 -1.59
N ASN A 261 13.86 19.88 -2.72
CA ASN A 261 13.64 19.23 -4.01
C ASN A 261 14.86 18.40 -4.45
N LEU A 262 16.07 18.89 -4.18
CA LEU A 262 17.31 18.17 -4.46
C LEU A 262 17.41 16.88 -3.63
N ILE A 263 17.09 16.94 -2.35
CA ILE A 263 17.06 15.76 -1.47
C ILE A 263 16.01 14.78 -1.98
N ALA A 264 14.81 15.28 -2.29
CA ALA A 264 13.69 14.48 -2.78
C ALA A 264 14.06 13.66 -4.01
N ILE A 265 14.61 14.33 -5.03
CA ILE A 265 14.96 13.69 -6.30
C ILE A 265 16.16 12.75 -6.17
N SER A 266 17.15 13.09 -5.34
CA SER A 266 18.34 12.26 -5.19
C SER A 266 17.99 10.87 -4.64
N ALA A 267 17.11 10.83 -3.62
CA ALA A 267 16.59 9.56 -3.10
C ALA A 267 15.59 8.91 -4.07
N PHE A 268 14.74 9.69 -4.74
CA PHE A 268 13.77 9.18 -5.70
C PHE A 268 14.42 8.46 -6.89
N MET A 269 15.54 8.98 -7.40
CA MET A 269 16.27 8.34 -8.50
C MET A 269 16.74 6.93 -8.17
N ALA A 270 16.97 6.60 -6.90
CA ALA A 270 17.34 5.26 -6.45
C ALA A 270 16.13 4.38 -6.07
N LEU A 271 14.96 4.99 -5.83
CA LEU A 271 13.79 4.31 -5.29
C LEU A 271 13.19 3.23 -6.23
N PRO A 272 13.09 3.44 -7.57
CA PRO A 272 12.66 2.38 -8.49
C PRO A 272 13.48 1.10 -8.36
N PHE A 273 14.77 1.21 -8.05
CA PHE A 273 15.65 0.05 -7.89
C PHE A 273 15.36 -0.70 -6.59
N ALA A 274 15.18 0.02 -5.49
CA ALA A 274 14.78 -0.60 -4.22
C ALA A 274 13.39 -1.26 -4.33
N GLY A 275 12.45 -0.64 -5.07
CA GLY A 275 11.14 -1.23 -5.36
C GLY A 275 11.21 -2.48 -6.23
N TYR A 276 12.07 -2.47 -7.26
CA TYR A 276 12.34 -3.65 -8.08
C TYR A 276 12.92 -4.79 -7.26
N TRP A 277 13.91 -4.51 -6.41
CA TRP A 277 14.51 -5.51 -5.54
C TRP A 277 13.46 -6.09 -4.58
N LEU A 278 12.67 -5.25 -3.91
CA LEU A 278 11.58 -5.71 -3.04
C LEU A 278 10.60 -6.62 -3.79
N THR A 279 10.20 -6.24 -5.01
CA THR A 279 9.26 -7.04 -5.79
C THR A 279 9.87 -8.36 -6.25
N LYS A 280 11.15 -8.35 -6.65
CA LYS A 280 11.88 -9.58 -6.98
C LYS A 280 11.90 -10.54 -5.80
N GLU A 281 12.13 -10.03 -4.59
CA GLU A 281 12.10 -10.89 -3.40
C GLU A 281 10.68 -11.41 -3.12
N ILE A 282 9.64 -10.59 -3.27
CA ILE A 282 8.25 -11.08 -3.16
C ILE A 282 7.97 -12.22 -4.15
N TYR A 283 8.46 -12.10 -5.39
CA TYR A 283 8.34 -13.13 -6.43
C TYR A 283 9.06 -14.43 -6.06
N ALA A 284 10.28 -14.34 -5.52
CA ALA A 284 11.06 -15.51 -5.16
C ALA A 284 10.55 -16.18 -3.86
N PHE A 285 9.87 -15.43 -2.98
CA PHE A 285 9.11 -16.00 -1.87
C PHE A 285 7.83 -16.70 -2.34
N SER A 286 7.04 -16.04 -3.19
CA SER A 286 5.81 -16.60 -3.75
C SER A 286 5.56 -16.06 -5.16
N GLU A 287 5.61 -16.97 -6.14
CA GLU A 287 5.28 -16.64 -7.53
C GLU A 287 3.85 -16.11 -7.66
N GLN A 288 2.90 -16.60 -6.85
CA GLN A 288 1.52 -16.11 -6.84
C GLN A 288 1.43 -14.66 -6.38
N LEU A 289 2.08 -14.29 -5.26
CA LEU A 289 2.11 -12.88 -4.81
C LEU A 289 2.73 -11.99 -5.87
N GLY A 290 3.79 -12.47 -6.52
CA GLY A 290 4.40 -11.80 -7.65
C GLY A 290 3.42 -11.59 -8.83
N VAL A 291 2.77 -12.66 -9.26
CA VAL A 291 1.82 -12.65 -10.38
C VAL A 291 0.62 -11.76 -10.05
N LEU A 292 0.08 -11.84 -8.84
CA LEU A 292 -0.99 -10.97 -8.35
C LEU A 292 -0.62 -9.49 -8.52
N LEU A 293 0.60 -9.13 -8.14
CA LEU A 293 1.10 -7.77 -8.14
C LEU A 293 1.33 -7.24 -9.58
N MET A 294 1.99 -8.00 -10.46
CA MET A 294 2.41 -7.50 -11.79
C MET A 294 1.51 -7.94 -12.94
N GLY A 295 0.70 -8.98 -12.75
CA GLY A 295 -0.07 -9.63 -13.79
C GLY A 295 -1.55 -9.84 -13.49
N GLY A 296 -1.94 -9.83 -12.22
CA GLY A 296 -3.31 -10.00 -11.75
C GLY A 296 -4.08 -8.68 -11.67
N PHE A 297 -5.13 -8.64 -10.86
CA PHE A 297 -5.99 -7.44 -10.75
C PHE A 297 -5.25 -6.20 -10.20
N LEU A 298 -4.18 -6.39 -9.41
CA LEU A 298 -3.35 -5.29 -8.92
C LEU A 298 -2.39 -4.73 -9.98
N SER A 299 -2.27 -5.33 -11.17
CA SER A 299 -1.44 -4.79 -12.27
C SER A 299 -1.85 -3.37 -12.67
N TRP A 300 -3.16 -3.06 -12.59
CA TRP A 300 -3.71 -1.73 -12.87
C TRP A 300 -3.26 -0.66 -11.88
N LEU A 301 -2.94 -1.04 -10.64
CA LEU A 301 -2.37 -0.13 -9.65
C LEU A 301 -1.00 0.41 -10.11
N TRP A 302 -0.21 -0.41 -10.81
CA TRP A 302 1.09 0.01 -11.33
C TRP A 302 0.99 1.01 -12.48
N ILE A 303 -0.14 1.03 -13.21
CA ILE A 303 -0.40 2.04 -14.24
C ILE A 303 -0.72 3.39 -13.56
N ILE A 304 -1.49 3.38 -12.47
CA ILE A 304 -1.72 4.59 -11.65
C ILE A 304 -0.39 5.10 -11.09
N GLN A 305 0.42 4.20 -10.54
CA GLN A 305 1.75 4.55 -10.04
C GLN A 305 2.66 5.09 -11.15
N ALA A 306 2.61 4.52 -12.35
CA ALA A 306 3.38 4.98 -13.49
C ALA A 306 3.05 6.43 -13.87
N LEU A 307 1.76 6.78 -13.93
CA LEU A 307 1.28 8.15 -14.14
C LEU A 307 1.88 9.11 -13.09
N ILE A 308 1.82 8.71 -11.82
CA ILE A 308 2.29 9.51 -10.69
C ILE A 308 3.80 9.73 -10.74
N ILE A 309 4.57 8.67 -10.97
CA ILE A 309 6.04 8.75 -11.11
C ILE A 309 6.43 9.69 -12.26
N GLY A 310 5.71 9.62 -13.38
CA GLY A 310 5.91 10.54 -14.50
C GLY A 310 5.71 12.01 -14.11
N ILE A 311 4.63 12.30 -13.37
CA ILE A 311 4.35 13.65 -12.87
C ILE A 311 5.43 14.13 -11.89
N LEU A 312 5.95 13.25 -11.03
CA LEU A 312 7.05 13.58 -10.12
C LEU A 312 8.33 13.94 -10.89
N PHE A 313 8.72 13.15 -11.89
CA PHE A 313 9.89 13.45 -12.72
C PHE A 313 9.69 14.75 -13.52
N LEU A 314 8.54 14.93 -14.17
CA LEU A 314 8.23 16.14 -14.92
C LEU A 314 8.21 17.37 -14.02
N GLY A 315 7.58 17.29 -12.84
CA GLY A 315 7.54 18.40 -11.87
C GLY A 315 8.93 18.77 -11.39
N THR A 316 9.73 17.79 -10.96
CA THR A 316 11.10 18.02 -10.49
C THR A 316 11.97 18.69 -11.57
N ASN A 317 11.92 18.17 -12.80
CA ASN A 317 12.67 18.73 -13.92
C ASN A 317 12.18 20.15 -14.26
N SER A 318 10.87 20.37 -14.28
CA SER A 318 10.27 21.69 -14.50
C SER A 318 10.75 22.71 -13.48
N TYR A 319 10.86 22.33 -12.20
CA TYR A 319 11.42 23.19 -11.17
C TYR A 319 12.87 23.58 -11.45
N PHE A 320 13.72 22.63 -11.86
CA PHE A 320 15.11 22.95 -12.24
C PHE A 320 15.18 23.87 -13.46
N TRP A 321 14.39 23.62 -14.49
CA TRP A 321 14.37 24.44 -15.70
C TRP A 321 13.90 25.87 -15.43
N LEU A 322 12.84 26.04 -14.65
CA LEU A 322 12.38 27.36 -14.18
C LEU A 322 13.44 28.03 -13.29
N GLY A 323 14.09 27.26 -12.43
CA GLY A 323 15.19 27.74 -11.60
C GLY A 323 16.42 28.20 -12.37
N MET A 324 16.58 27.86 -13.66
CA MET A 324 17.67 28.42 -14.48
C MET A 324 17.47 29.92 -14.75
N GLU A 325 16.25 30.46 -14.67
CA GLU A 325 15.98 31.89 -14.89
C GLU A 325 16.63 32.79 -13.82
N ARG A 326 16.79 32.29 -12.59
CA ARG A 326 17.47 33.01 -11.49
C ARG A 326 19.00 32.91 -11.52
N ILE A 327 19.58 32.18 -12.47
CA ILE A 327 21.02 31.89 -12.54
C ILE A 327 21.67 32.63 -13.72
N PRO A 328 22.46 33.69 -13.48
CA PRO A 328 23.20 34.36 -14.54
C PRO A 328 24.17 33.40 -15.24
N GLY A 329 24.12 33.35 -16.58
CA GLY A 329 24.95 32.45 -17.40
C GLY A 329 24.32 31.08 -17.69
N ALA A 330 23.16 30.75 -17.12
CA ALA A 330 22.44 29.50 -17.41
C ALA A 330 21.77 29.50 -18.80
N GLU A 331 21.65 30.65 -19.46
CA GLU A 331 21.10 30.78 -20.83
C GLU A 331 21.78 29.84 -21.83
N ARG A 332 23.09 29.60 -21.64
CA ARG A 332 23.91 28.66 -22.42
C ARG A 332 23.35 27.24 -22.46
N TYR A 333 22.63 26.84 -21.41
CA TYR A 333 22.07 25.50 -21.26
C TYR A 333 20.57 25.43 -21.58
N LYS A 334 19.86 26.56 -21.70
CA LYS A 334 18.41 26.58 -22.00
C LYS A 334 18.06 25.87 -23.30
N LYS A 335 18.95 25.91 -24.31
CA LYS A 335 18.74 25.21 -25.59
C LYS A 335 18.59 23.68 -25.46
N TYR A 336 19.09 23.08 -24.38
CA TYR A 336 19.00 21.64 -24.16
C TYR A 336 17.67 21.22 -23.52
N ILE A 337 16.93 22.15 -22.91
CA ILE A 337 15.69 21.86 -22.17
C ILE A 337 14.66 21.18 -23.09
N LYS A 338 14.48 21.66 -24.33
CA LYS A 338 13.51 21.08 -25.27
C LYS A 338 13.77 19.59 -25.56
N TYR A 339 15.04 19.19 -25.63
CA TYR A 339 15.41 17.80 -25.85
C TYR A 339 15.17 16.96 -24.59
N LEU A 340 15.51 17.49 -23.41
CA LEU A 340 15.27 16.81 -22.13
C LEU A 340 13.77 16.62 -21.86
N VAL A 341 12.95 17.63 -22.14
CA VAL A 341 11.48 17.53 -22.08
C VAL A 341 10.99 16.42 -23.00
N SER A 342 11.47 16.41 -24.26
CA SER A 342 11.04 15.41 -25.25
C SER A 342 11.43 13.99 -24.82
N ILE A 343 12.64 13.80 -24.29
CA ILE A 343 13.11 12.49 -23.79
C ILE A 343 12.25 12.05 -22.61
N VAL A 344 12.05 12.91 -21.60
CA VAL A 344 11.24 12.56 -20.42
C VAL A 344 9.79 12.26 -20.82
N ALA A 345 9.20 13.03 -21.73
CA ALA A 345 7.84 12.80 -22.21
C ALA A 345 7.71 11.49 -23.00
N LEU A 346 8.62 11.19 -23.92
CA LEU A 346 8.62 9.93 -24.67
C LEU A 346 8.81 8.72 -23.75
N CYS A 347 9.77 8.79 -22.83
CA CYS A 347 9.97 7.74 -21.83
C CYS A 347 8.73 7.56 -20.94
N PHE A 348 8.09 8.66 -20.54
CA PHE A 348 6.86 8.61 -19.77
C PHE A 348 5.73 7.90 -20.55
N LEU A 349 5.55 8.22 -21.83
CA LEU A 349 4.54 7.56 -22.67
C LEU A 349 4.78 6.04 -22.78
N VAL A 350 6.04 5.63 -23.00
CA VAL A 350 6.41 4.20 -23.02
C VAL A 350 6.14 3.56 -21.66
N TRP A 351 6.57 4.20 -20.58
CA TRP A 351 6.41 3.69 -19.21
C TRP A 351 4.93 3.52 -18.81
N ALA A 352 4.07 4.46 -19.20
CA ALA A 352 2.64 4.46 -18.93
C ALA A 352 1.85 3.46 -19.79
N THR A 353 2.47 2.82 -20.79
CA THR A 353 1.78 1.92 -21.70
C THR A 353 1.42 0.59 -21.00
N PRO A 354 0.14 0.16 -21.00
CA PRO A 354 -0.26 -1.13 -20.45
C PRO A 354 0.12 -2.29 -21.40
N HIS A 355 0.48 -3.44 -20.82
CA HIS A 355 0.76 -4.66 -21.59
C HIS A 355 -0.52 -5.36 -22.07
N THR A 356 -1.61 -5.17 -21.33
CA THR A 356 -2.92 -5.74 -21.62
C THR A 356 -3.92 -4.60 -21.73
N LEU A 357 -4.58 -4.50 -22.88
CA LEU A 357 -5.66 -3.52 -23.08
C LEU A 357 -6.98 -4.17 -22.68
N VAL A 358 -7.88 -3.38 -22.10
CA VAL A 358 -9.27 -3.80 -21.93
C VAL A 358 -9.91 -3.71 -23.31
N ALA A 359 -10.17 -4.86 -23.92
CA ALA A 359 -10.72 -4.96 -25.25
C ALA A 359 -11.95 -5.88 -25.22
N THR A 360 -12.94 -5.55 -26.05
CA THR A 360 -14.09 -6.43 -26.31
C THR A 360 -13.63 -7.69 -27.04
N GLN A 361 -14.49 -8.73 -27.06
CA GLN A 361 -14.18 -9.97 -27.80
C GLN A 361 -13.89 -9.69 -29.28
N GLU A 362 -14.69 -8.83 -29.91
CA GLU A 362 -14.52 -8.48 -31.32
C GLU A 362 -13.18 -7.77 -31.58
N GLU A 363 -12.78 -6.84 -30.70
CA GLU A 363 -11.48 -6.17 -30.78
C GLU A 363 -10.33 -7.16 -30.57
N THR A 364 -10.46 -8.09 -29.63
CA THR A 364 -9.44 -9.11 -29.33
C THR A 364 -9.23 -10.07 -30.50
N HIS A 365 -10.33 -10.50 -31.13
CA HIS A 365 -10.28 -11.29 -32.36
C HIS A 365 -9.62 -10.52 -33.52
N ARG A 366 -9.95 -9.22 -33.70
CA ARG A 366 -9.32 -8.37 -34.72
C ARG A 366 -7.84 -8.11 -34.46
N MET A 367 -7.41 -8.10 -33.19
CA MET A 367 -6.00 -7.95 -32.80
C MET A 367 -5.17 -9.23 -33.00
N GLY A 368 -5.81 -10.37 -33.29
CA GLY A 368 -5.13 -11.66 -33.49
C GLY A 368 -4.60 -12.30 -32.20
N GLY A 369 -5.11 -11.89 -31.03
CA GLY A 369 -4.71 -12.42 -29.73
C GLY A 369 -5.06 -11.51 -28.55
N SER A 370 -4.70 -11.94 -27.34
CA SER A 370 -4.95 -11.24 -26.07
C SER A 370 -4.11 -9.97 -25.86
N HIS A 371 -3.12 -9.71 -26.74
CA HIS A 371 -2.24 -8.55 -26.68
C HIS A 371 -2.20 -7.83 -28.03
N HIS A 372 -2.28 -6.50 -27.99
CA HIS A 372 -2.09 -5.69 -29.20
C HIS A 372 -0.63 -5.80 -29.68
N PRO A 373 -0.37 -6.05 -30.98
CA PRO A 373 0.98 -6.35 -31.50
C PRO A 373 2.02 -5.22 -31.31
N VAL A 374 1.61 -3.96 -31.22
CA VAL A 374 2.49 -2.79 -31.05
C VAL A 374 2.47 -2.30 -29.60
N VAL A 375 1.29 -2.07 -29.04
CA VAL A 375 1.13 -1.56 -27.66
C VAL A 375 1.60 -2.59 -26.63
N GLY A 376 1.34 -3.87 -26.86
CA GLY A 376 1.80 -4.96 -25.99
C GLY A 376 3.32 -5.03 -25.90
N ALA A 377 4.04 -4.78 -26.99
CA ALA A 377 5.50 -4.72 -26.98
C ALA A 377 6.02 -3.59 -26.06
N LEU A 378 5.44 -2.40 -26.16
CA LEU A 378 5.79 -1.26 -25.28
C LEU A 378 5.40 -1.50 -23.81
N GLY A 379 4.39 -2.35 -23.57
CA GLY A 379 3.98 -2.72 -22.22
C GLY A 379 4.91 -3.70 -21.51
N LEU A 380 5.89 -4.31 -22.20
CA LEU A 380 6.81 -5.28 -21.61
C LEU A 380 7.77 -4.64 -20.60
N MET A 381 8.18 -5.43 -19.58
CA MET A 381 9.11 -4.98 -18.53
C MET A 381 10.42 -4.40 -19.11
N SER A 382 10.90 -4.94 -20.23
CA SER A 382 12.14 -4.46 -20.87
C SER A 382 12.01 -3.01 -21.35
N ALA A 383 10.89 -2.67 -22.01
CA ALA A 383 10.60 -1.32 -22.48
C ALA A 383 10.47 -0.34 -21.31
N LYS A 384 9.74 -0.75 -20.27
CA LYS A 384 9.52 0.06 -19.06
C LYS A 384 10.83 0.32 -18.34
N ASN A 385 11.61 -0.71 -18.06
CA ASN A 385 12.90 -0.56 -17.37
C ASN A 385 13.86 0.35 -18.16
N ALA A 386 13.90 0.22 -19.49
CA ALA A 386 14.68 1.12 -20.32
C ALA A 386 14.18 2.57 -20.21
N ALA A 387 12.87 2.78 -20.33
CA ALA A 387 12.25 4.11 -20.26
C ALA A 387 12.54 4.83 -18.94
N VAL A 388 12.45 4.16 -17.79
CA VAL A 388 12.75 4.78 -16.48
C VAL A 388 14.19 5.14 -16.32
N ASN A 389 15.09 4.25 -16.75
CA ASN A 389 16.52 4.48 -16.59
C ASN A 389 16.97 5.66 -17.45
N ILE A 390 16.42 5.79 -18.66
CA ILE A 390 16.64 6.97 -19.51
C ILE A 390 15.98 8.23 -18.91
N MET A 391 14.79 8.14 -18.32
CA MET A 391 14.15 9.26 -17.62
C MET A 391 14.94 9.73 -16.40
N ILE A 392 15.51 8.80 -15.61
CA ILE A 392 16.43 9.08 -14.50
C ILE A 392 17.68 9.77 -15.04
N MET A 393 18.27 9.26 -16.12
CA MET A 393 19.45 9.85 -16.75
C MET A 393 19.18 11.27 -17.25
N ALA A 394 18.04 11.50 -17.92
CA ALA A 394 17.62 12.83 -18.38
C ALA A 394 17.45 13.80 -17.21
N THR A 395 16.86 13.33 -16.10
CA THR A 395 16.71 14.12 -14.87
C THR A 395 18.05 14.46 -14.24
N PHE A 396 18.97 13.49 -14.18
CA PHE A 396 20.33 13.72 -13.70
C PHE A 396 21.08 14.73 -14.58
N VAL A 397 20.93 14.66 -15.90
CA VAL A 397 21.50 15.65 -16.82
C VAL A 397 20.91 17.05 -16.57
N SER A 398 19.58 17.17 -16.39
CA SER A 398 18.94 18.45 -16.00
C SER A 398 19.57 19.04 -14.75
N PHE A 399 19.84 18.22 -13.74
CA PHE A 399 20.50 18.63 -12.51
C PHE A 399 21.96 19.08 -12.72
N VAL A 400 22.75 18.33 -13.50
CA VAL A 400 24.13 18.71 -13.83
C VAL A 400 24.16 20.05 -14.57
N LEU A 401 23.28 20.24 -15.57
CA LEU A 401 23.17 21.51 -16.29
C LEU A 401 22.79 22.67 -15.36
N TYR A 402 21.87 22.43 -14.44
CA TYR A 402 21.48 23.41 -13.42
C TYR A 402 22.67 23.81 -12.54
N ARG A 403 23.44 22.85 -12.02
CA ARG A 403 24.63 23.12 -11.18
C ARG A 403 25.74 23.87 -11.91
N ARG A 404 25.84 23.71 -13.23
CA ARG A 404 26.80 24.43 -14.08
C ARG A 404 26.39 25.84 -14.44
N GLY A 405 25.11 26.21 -14.25
CA GLY A 405 24.53 27.42 -14.81
C GLY A 405 25.38 28.68 -14.63
N ASN A 406 25.81 28.99 -13.40
CA ASN A 406 26.63 30.16 -13.10
C ASN A 406 28.14 29.90 -13.02
N LYS A 407 28.61 28.70 -13.40
CA LYS A 407 30.02 28.32 -13.25
C LYS A 407 30.73 28.22 -14.60
N ILE A 408 32.01 28.56 -14.59
CA ILE A 408 32.97 28.29 -15.66
C ILE A 408 34.16 27.58 -15.02
N SER A 409 34.45 26.37 -15.50
CA SER A 409 35.62 25.63 -15.05
C SER A 409 36.91 26.37 -15.43
N THR A 410 37.82 26.50 -14.47
CA THR A 410 39.17 27.10 -14.62
C THR A 410 40.25 26.03 -14.76
N VAL A 411 39.89 24.76 -14.63
CA VAL A 411 40.82 23.63 -14.59
C VAL A 411 41.31 23.25 -15.99
N LYS A 412 42.62 23.02 -16.15
CA LYS A 412 43.28 22.72 -17.44
C LYS A 412 42.70 21.50 -18.16
N TRP A 413 42.35 20.45 -17.42
CA TRP A 413 41.80 19.20 -17.98
C TRP A 413 40.29 19.24 -18.24
N PHE A 414 39.63 20.40 -18.16
CA PHE A 414 38.18 20.54 -18.36
C PHE A 414 37.67 19.91 -19.65
N LYS A 415 38.37 20.11 -20.78
CA LYS A 415 37.99 19.53 -22.07
C LYS A 415 37.99 18.01 -22.02
N ILE A 416 38.98 17.42 -21.37
CA ILE A 416 39.12 15.96 -21.23
C ILE A 416 38.04 15.43 -20.27
N GLY A 417 37.91 16.01 -19.08
CA GLY A 417 36.91 15.58 -18.10
C GLY A 417 35.48 15.73 -18.59
N SER A 418 35.15 16.82 -19.29
CA SER A 418 33.84 16.98 -19.89
C SER A 418 33.57 15.98 -21.02
N ARG A 419 34.59 15.55 -21.78
CA ARG A 419 34.42 14.45 -22.75
C ARG A 419 34.17 13.14 -22.04
N ILE A 420 34.92 12.83 -20.98
CA ILE A 420 34.74 11.62 -20.17
C ILE A 420 33.31 11.56 -19.63
N GLN A 421 32.77 12.64 -19.04
CA GLN A 421 31.39 12.65 -18.55
C GLN A 421 30.36 12.41 -19.66
N LYS A 422 30.55 12.99 -20.86
CA LYS A 422 29.66 12.73 -22.00
C LYS A 422 29.72 11.27 -22.44
N ILE A 423 30.92 10.71 -22.50
CA ILE A 423 31.13 9.29 -22.85
C ILE A 423 30.44 8.40 -21.83
N LEU A 424 30.58 8.67 -20.52
CA LEU A 424 29.92 7.91 -19.45
C LEU A 424 28.39 7.97 -19.54
N ILE A 425 27.82 9.14 -19.85
CA ILE A 425 26.37 9.31 -20.00
C ILE A 425 25.87 8.56 -21.25
N LEU A 426 26.60 8.68 -22.37
CA LEU A 426 26.25 8.00 -23.62
C LEU A 426 26.43 6.48 -23.51
N SER A 427 27.48 6.00 -22.85
CA SER A 427 27.71 4.57 -22.64
C SER A 427 26.66 3.96 -21.72
N ALA A 428 26.32 4.61 -20.61
CA ALA A 428 25.25 4.16 -19.73
C ALA A 428 23.90 4.13 -20.46
N SER A 429 23.58 5.19 -21.21
CA SER A 429 22.34 5.22 -22.02
C SER A 429 22.34 4.13 -23.09
N GLY A 430 23.48 3.87 -23.73
CA GLY A 430 23.67 2.80 -24.71
C GLY A 430 23.48 1.41 -24.10
N ILE A 431 24.03 1.16 -22.90
CA ILE A 431 23.83 -0.09 -22.15
C ILE A 431 22.35 -0.30 -21.82
N VAL A 432 21.68 0.75 -21.33
CA VAL A 432 20.25 0.71 -21.00
C VAL A 432 19.41 0.37 -22.23
N ILE A 433 19.66 1.06 -23.36
CA ILE A 433 18.93 0.81 -24.61
C ILE A 433 19.26 -0.58 -25.16
N PHE A 434 20.53 -1.00 -25.14
CA PHE A 434 20.96 -2.32 -25.61
C PHE A 434 20.23 -3.44 -24.88
N TYR A 435 20.27 -3.46 -23.54
CA TYR A 435 19.56 -4.47 -22.76
C TYR A 435 18.03 -4.32 -22.83
N GLY A 436 17.53 -3.10 -23.07
CA GLY A 436 16.11 -2.83 -23.30
C GLY A 436 15.60 -3.39 -24.63
N VAL A 437 16.43 -3.39 -25.68
CA VAL A 437 16.09 -3.95 -26.99
C VAL A 437 16.38 -5.46 -27.02
N TYR A 438 17.53 -5.87 -26.50
CA TYR A 438 17.90 -7.29 -26.43
C TYR A 438 16.94 -8.09 -25.54
N GLY A 439 16.35 -7.44 -24.52
CA GLY A 439 15.35 -8.04 -23.65
C GLY A 439 14.12 -8.59 -24.40
N TYR A 440 13.77 -8.08 -25.59
CA TYR A 440 12.67 -8.62 -26.39
C TYR A 440 12.96 -10.00 -27.00
N PHE A 441 14.24 -10.33 -27.20
CA PHE A 441 14.67 -11.57 -27.88
C PHE A 441 15.03 -12.70 -26.91
N VAL A 442 14.89 -12.48 -25.60
CA VAL A 442 15.23 -13.46 -24.56
C VAL A 442 14.02 -13.80 -23.70
N GLU A 443 14.14 -14.95 -23.03
CA GLU A 443 13.18 -15.43 -22.03
C GLU A 443 12.99 -14.44 -20.87
N ALA A 444 11.82 -14.50 -20.22
CA ALA A 444 11.43 -13.56 -19.18
C ALA A 444 12.37 -13.55 -17.97
N ILE A 445 12.89 -14.70 -17.55
CA ILE A 445 13.80 -14.79 -16.40
C ILE A 445 15.16 -14.13 -16.68
N VAL A 446 15.68 -14.32 -17.90
CA VAL A 446 16.92 -13.68 -18.36
C VAL A 446 16.72 -12.16 -18.49
N ARG A 447 15.55 -11.75 -19.01
CA ARG A 447 15.14 -10.34 -19.12
C ARG A 447 15.10 -9.64 -17.76
N ILE A 448 14.59 -10.30 -16.72
CA ILE A 448 14.59 -9.82 -15.32
C ILE A 448 16.04 -9.62 -14.84
N GLY A 449 16.95 -10.53 -15.20
CA GLY A 449 18.39 -10.39 -14.92
C GLY A 449 19.02 -9.13 -15.53
N PHE A 450 18.63 -8.74 -16.75
CA PHE A 450 19.19 -7.56 -17.43
C PHE A 450 18.95 -6.25 -16.71
N SER A 451 17.88 -6.14 -15.94
CA SER A 451 17.59 -4.96 -15.12
C SER A 451 18.77 -4.61 -14.22
N PHE A 452 19.48 -5.60 -13.66
CA PHE A 452 20.66 -5.36 -12.82
C PHE A 452 21.75 -4.57 -13.56
N PHE A 453 22.05 -4.92 -14.82
CA PHE A 453 23.07 -4.24 -15.63
C PHE A 453 22.63 -2.83 -16.03
N GLN A 454 21.37 -2.66 -16.42
CA GLN A 454 20.82 -1.34 -16.73
C GLN A 454 20.97 -0.39 -15.54
N VAL A 455 20.49 -0.83 -14.37
CA VAL A 455 20.51 -0.06 -13.12
C VAL A 455 21.94 0.26 -12.68
N SER A 456 22.81 -0.75 -12.63
CA SER A 456 24.19 -0.58 -12.20
C SER A 456 24.93 0.41 -13.09
N SER A 457 24.69 0.38 -14.41
CA SER A 457 25.28 1.34 -15.34
C SER A 457 24.83 2.79 -15.08
N VAL A 458 23.55 2.99 -14.77
CA VAL A 458 22.99 4.32 -14.46
C VAL A 458 23.52 4.85 -13.14
N LEU A 459 23.50 4.04 -12.08
CA LEU A 459 24.04 4.41 -10.76
C LEU A 459 25.53 4.70 -10.82
N PHE A 460 26.31 3.85 -11.49
CA PHE A 460 27.73 4.08 -11.73
C PHE A 460 27.95 5.41 -12.46
N CYS A 461 27.17 5.68 -13.53
CA CYS A 461 27.25 6.93 -14.25
C CYS A 461 26.95 8.15 -13.36
N ILE A 462 25.87 8.11 -12.57
CA ILE A 462 25.49 9.18 -11.64
C ILE A 462 26.62 9.47 -10.66
N ILE A 463 27.18 8.44 -10.03
CA ILE A 463 28.26 8.55 -9.03
C ILE A 463 29.52 9.10 -9.70
N SER A 464 30.01 8.45 -10.76
CA SER A 464 31.24 8.84 -11.45
C SER A 464 31.16 10.25 -12.04
N VAL A 465 30.04 10.60 -12.69
CA VAL A 465 29.85 11.94 -13.25
C VAL A 465 29.80 12.98 -12.14
N THR A 466 29.14 12.70 -11.02
CA THR A 466 29.08 13.62 -9.86
C THR A 466 30.46 13.83 -9.24
N ILE A 467 31.26 12.78 -9.08
CA ILE A 467 32.64 12.87 -8.59
C ILE A 467 33.49 13.72 -9.53
N ILE A 468 33.47 13.42 -10.83
CA ILE A 468 34.19 14.19 -11.85
C ILE A 468 33.72 15.65 -11.84
N GLU A 469 32.42 15.90 -11.67
CA GLU A 469 31.84 17.24 -11.63
C GLU A 469 32.38 18.08 -10.47
N ILE A 470 32.50 17.47 -9.28
CA ILE A 470 33.07 18.12 -8.08
C ILE A 470 34.51 18.58 -8.37
N PHE A 471 35.33 17.75 -9.01
CA PHE A 471 36.71 18.09 -9.34
C PHE A 471 36.83 19.08 -10.50
N LEU A 472 36.01 18.95 -11.54
CA LEU A 472 36.01 19.86 -12.69
C LEU A 472 35.67 21.29 -12.31
N PHE A 473 34.73 21.47 -11.38
CA PHE A 473 34.30 22.79 -10.94
C PHE A 473 34.93 23.24 -9.62
N ARG A 474 36.01 22.58 -9.19
CA ARG A 474 36.84 23.05 -8.08
C ARG A 474 37.45 24.40 -8.47
N ASN A 475 37.26 25.41 -7.63
CA ASN A 475 37.71 26.79 -7.87
C ASN A 475 37.17 27.41 -9.19
N ALA A 476 35.99 26.98 -9.64
CA ALA A 476 35.36 27.51 -10.84
C ALA A 476 35.09 29.03 -10.73
N LYS A 477 35.27 29.75 -11.85
CA LYS A 477 34.89 31.16 -11.95
C LYS A 477 33.36 31.26 -11.93
N ILE A 478 32.83 32.06 -11.01
CA ILE A 478 31.40 32.31 -10.88
C ILE A 478 31.06 33.51 -11.77
N ILE A 479 30.19 33.33 -12.77
CA ILE A 479 29.75 34.38 -13.70
C ILE A 479 28.92 35.44 -12.96
N GLY A 480 28.05 34.97 -12.07
CA GLY A 480 27.21 35.82 -11.24
C GLY A 480 26.64 35.06 -10.05
N LYS A 481 26.31 35.78 -8.98
CA LYS A 481 25.62 35.21 -7.82
C LYS A 481 24.22 34.76 -8.25
N ILE A 482 23.77 33.63 -7.70
CA ILE A 482 22.40 33.15 -7.89
C ILE A 482 21.46 34.17 -7.26
N ARG A 483 20.43 34.61 -8.00
CA ARG A 483 19.45 35.58 -7.54
C ARG A 483 18.32 34.88 -6.79
N TRP A 484 18.63 34.33 -5.62
CA TRP A 484 17.64 33.71 -4.74
C TRP A 484 16.48 34.67 -4.47
N GLY A 485 15.24 34.16 -4.47
CA GLY A 485 14.04 34.98 -4.29
C GLY A 485 13.44 35.53 -5.59
N LYS A 486 14.14 35.39 -6.74
CA LYS A 486 13.71 35.90 -8.06
C LYS A 486 13.22 34.80 -9.02
N ILE A 487 12.87 33.62 -8.51
CA ILE A 487 12.24 32.56 -9.31
C ILE A 487 10.75 32.88 -9.57
N PRO A 488 10.17 32.49 -10.72
CA PRO A 488 8.74 32.71 -10.99
C PRO A 488 7.81 32.02 -9.99
N PHE A 489 6.68 32.64 -9.63
CA PHE A 489 5.68 32.06 -8.70
C PHE A 489 5.18 30.67 -9.09
N ARG A 490 5.09 30.38 -10.40
CA ARG A 490 4.70 29.05 -10.91
C ARG A 490 5.59 27.90 -10.41
N SER A 491 6.87 28.15 -10.10
CA SER A 491 7.76 27.11 -9.55
C SER A 491 7.32 26.63 -8.18
N GLN A 492 6.65 27.48 -7.39
CA GLN A 492 6.19 27.12 -6.06
C GLN A 492 5.00 26.17 -6.09
N TYR A 493 4.12 26.32 -7.10
CA TYR A 493 3.08 25.33 -7.38
C TYR A 493 3.66 24.00 -7.83
N THR A 494 4.81 24.00 -8.51
CA THR A 494 5.54 22.76 -8.83
C THR A 494 6.03 22.04 -7.57
N LEU A 495 6.60 22.76 -6.60
CA LEU A 495 7.01 22.16 -5.32
C LEU A 495 5.81 21.64 -4.52
N LEU A 496 4.70 22.38 -4.52
CA LEU A 496 3.45 21.93 -3.91
C LEU A 496 2.92 20.66 -4.59
N ALA A 497 2.91 20.63 -5.93
CA ALA A 497 2.49 19.46 -6.70
C ALA A 497 3.31 18.22 -6.36
N ILE A 498 4.64 18.38 -6.25
CA ILE A 498 5.55 17.29 -5.85
C ILE A 498 5.16 16.76 -4.47
N GLY A 499 5.01 17.63 -3.47
CA GLY A 499 4.62 17.23 -2.11
C GLY A 499 3.29 16.47 -2.07
N VAL A 500 2.23 17.01 -2.69
CA VAL A 500 0.90 16.38 -2.75
C VAL A 500 0.95 15.04 -3.47
N THR A 501 1.67 14.96 -4.58
CA THR A 501 1.82 13.75 -5.40
C THR A 501 2.53 12.64 -4.61
N TYR A 502 3.57 12.98 -3.84
CA TYR A 502 4.23 12.03 -2.94
C TYR A 502 3.31 11.52 -1.84
N THR A 503 2.53 12.40 -1.20
CA THR A 503 1.56 11.98 -0.18
C THR A 503 0.52 11.02 -0.73
N TRP A 504 -0.01 11.31 -1.92
CA TRP A 504 -0.98 10.44 -2.57
C TRP A 504 -0.35 9.09 -2.96
N LEU A 505 0.86 9.11 -3.54
CA LEU A 505 1.62 7.89 -3.86
C LEU A 505 1.87 7.02 -2.62
N MET A 506 2.23 7.62 -1.49
CA MET A 506 2.44 6.90 -0.23
C MET A 506 1.17 6.18 0.24
N GLY A 507 0.00 6.80 0.09
CA GLY A 507 -1.29 6.17 0.37
C GLY A 507 -1.59 4.99 -0.55
N LEU A 508 -1.36 5.15 -1.86
CA LEU A 508 -1.54 4.07 -2.84
C LEU A 508 -0.61 2.88 -2.56
N MET A 509 0.67 3.14 -2.27
CA MET A 509 1.64 2.09 -1.96
C MET A 509 1.40 1.45 -0.58
N GLY A 510 0.83 2.18 0.37
CA GLY A 510 0.30 1.62 1.62
C GLY A 510 -0.75 0.55 1.34
N PHE A 511 -1.73 0.87 0.49
CA PHE A 511 -2.75 -0.06 0.06
C PHE A 511 -2.17 -1.27 -0.69
N ALA A 512 -1.29 -1.06 -1.68
CA ALA A 512 -0.73 -2.15 -2.48
C ALA A 512 -0.10 -3.26 -1.62
N ARG A 513 0.60 -2.87 -0.56
CA ARG A 513 1.22 -3.78 0.41
C ARG A 513 0.22 -4.52 1.29
N SER A 514 -0.95 -3.97 1.55
CA SER A 514 -2.02 -4.70 2.24
C SER A 514 -2.79 -5.60 1.28
N ALA A 515 -3.11 -5.09 0.10
CA ALA A 515 -3.91 -5.76 -0.91
C ALA A 515 -3.25 -7.02 -1.45
N MET A 516 -1.91 -7.07 -1.52
CA MET A 516 -1.19 -8.27 -1.95
C MET A 516 -1.46 -9.48 -1.04
N ARG A 517 -1.78 -9.26 0.24
CA ARG A 517 -2.12 -10.35 1.17
C ARG A 517 -3.58 -10.79 1.05
N GLN A 518 -4.37 -10.16 0.17
CA GLN A 518 -5.77 -10.49 -0.06
C GLN A 518 -6.59 -10.51 1.24
N ASN A 519 -7.02 -11.70 1.67
CA ASN A 519 -7.77 -12.01 2.87
C ASN A 519 -6.90 -12.57 4.01
N TRP A 520 -5.60 -12.29 4.00
CA TRP A 520 -4.68 -12.71 5.06
C TRP A 520 -4.17 -11.51 5.86
N HIS A 521 -4.20 -11.63 7.17
CA HIS A 521 -3.45 -10.73 8.04
C HIS A 521 -1.96 -11.08 8.02
N VAL A 522 -1.65 -12.38 8.11
CA VAL A 522 -0.31 -12.95 7.91
C VAL A 522 -0.43 -13.99 6.80
N TYR A 523 0.25 -13.75 5.68
CA TYR A 523 0.09 -14.52 4.45
C TYR A 523 0.37 -16.01 4.66
N GLY A 524 -0.63 -16.86 4.40
CA GLY A 524 -0.54 -18.31 4.55
C GLY A 524 -0.59 -18.82 6.00
N VAL A 525 -0.78 -17.95 7.00
CA VAL A 525 -0.73 -18.32 8.42
C VAL A 525 -1.98 -17.87 9.17
N LEU A 526 -2.28 -16.57 9.15
CA LEU A 526 -3.44 -16.01 9.85
C LEU A 526 -4.38 -15.34 8.85
N LYS A 527 -5.52 -16.01 8.62
CA LYS A 527 -6.57 -15.54 7.71
C LYS A 527 -7.41 -14.45 8.37
N ASP A 528 -7.78 -13.44 7.59
CA ASP A 528 -8.80 -12.46 7.93
C ASP A 528 -10.18 -13.11 7.71
N THR A 529 -10.94 -13.22 8.79
CA THR A 529 -12.30 -13.79 8.80
C THR A 529 -13.35 -12.73 9.15
N SER A 530 -12.98 -11.44 9.10
CA SER A 530 -13.92 -10.34 9.24
C SER A 530 -14.83 -10.22 8.02
N ALA A 531 -15.98 -9.55 8.18
CA ALA A 531 -16.87 -9.23 7.06
C ALA A 531 -16.19 -8.37 5.97
N HIS A 532 -15.06 -7.73 6.31
CA HIS A 532 -14.29 -6.87 5.43
C HIS A 532 -13.05 -7.58 4.83
N ALA A 533 -13.00 -8.91 4.85
CA ALA A 533 -11.89 -9.74 4.37
C ALA A 533 -11.81 -9.84 2.82
N TYR A 534 -11.86 -8.69 2.13
CA TYR A 534 -11.76 -8.61 0.66
C TYR A 534 -10.85 -7.46 0.21
N THR A 535 -10.35 -7.52 -1.02
CA THR A 535 -9.59 -6.38 -1.59
C THR A 535 -10.54 -5.46 -2.35
N PRO A 536 -10.70 -4.20 -1.93
CA PRO A 536 -11.62 -3.26 -2.58
C PRO A 536 -11.11 -2.82 -3.94
N ALA A 537 -12.03 -2.30 -4.77
CA ALA A 537 -11.70 -1.79 -6.09
C ALA A 537 -10.72 -0.60 -6.04
N LEU A 538 -9.96 -0.38 -7.12
CA LEU A 538 -8.93 0.67 -7.17
C LEU A 538 -9.51 2.09 -7.12
N GLY A 539 -10.70 2.31 -7.67
CA GLY A 539 -11.42 3.58 -7.59
C GLY A 539 -11.88 3.90 -6.18
N TYR A 540 -12.47 2.91 -5.48
CA TYR A 540 -12.80 3.03 -4.05
C TYR A 540 -11.55 3.33 -3.22
N THR A 541 -10.48 2.57 -3.45
CA THR A 541 -9.18 2.77 -2.81
C THR A 541 -8.65 4.18 -3.04
N ALA A 542 -8.70 4.68 -4.28
CA ALA A 542 -8.25 6.02 -4.62
C ALA A 542 -9.05 7.12 -3.92
N ASN A 543 -10.36 6.91 -3.67
CA ASN A 543 -11.17 7.84 -2.89
C ASN A 543 -10.66 7.93 -1.44
N ILE A 544 -10.40 6.79 -0.81
CA ILE A 544 -9.87 6.74 0.57
C ILE A 544 -8.46 7.35 0.64
N VAL A 545 -7.57 7.04 -0.31
CA VAL A 545 -6.23 7.64 -0.41
C VAL A 545 -6.31 9.17 -0.53
N SER A 546 -7.28 9.69 -1.30
CA SER A 546 -7.51 11.12 -1.44
C SER A 546 -8.00 11.76 -0.14
N ILE A 547 -8.91 11.11 0.58
CA ILE A 547 -9.34 11.56 1.92
C ILE A 547 -8.14 11.62 2.87
N ILE A 548 -7.32 10.56 2.92
CA ILE A 548 -6.12 10.52 3.75
C ILE A 548 -5.14 11.63 3.36
N THR A 549 -4.97 11.89 2.07
CA THR A 549 -4.08 12.95 1.55
C THR A 549 -4.58 14.33 1.99
N ILE A 550 -5.88 14.59 1.88
CA ILE A 550 -6.50 15.84 2.33
C ILE A 550 -6.35 16.01 3.84
N LEU A 551 -6.60 14.96 4.63
CA LEU A 551 -6.42 14.98 6.07
C LEU A 551 -4.97 15.29 6.44
N PHE A 552 -4.00 14.59 5.84
CA PHE A 552 -2.59 14.82 6.08
C PHE A 552 -2.18 16.26 5.74
N ILE A 553 -2.55 16.78 4.57
CA ILE A 553 -2.26 18.17 4.18
C ILE A 553 -2.89 19.14 5.17
N THR A 554 -4.11 18.89 5.62
CA THR A 554 -4.81 19.73 6.61
C THR A 554 -4.04 19.78 7.93
N PHE A 555 -3.59 18.63 8.46
CA PHE A 555 -2.77 18.58 9.67
C PHE A 555 -1.43 19.29 9.47
N VAL A 556 -0.77 19.10 8.32
CA VAL A 556 0.50 19.77 8.00
C VAL A 556 0.30 21.29 7.94
N LEU A 557 -0.75 21.78 7.29
CA LEU A 557 -1.08 23.22 7.24
C LEU A 557 -1.42 23.77 8.63
N PHE A 558 -2.14 23.00 9.46
CA PHE A 558 -2.44 23.37 10.84
C PHE A 558 -1.16 23.51 11.68
N ILE A 559 -0.24 22.54 11.57
CA ILE A 559 1.07 22.58 12.24
C ILE A 559 1.87 23.81 11.77
N PHE A 560 1.89 24.09 10.47
CA PHE A 560 2.60 25.24 9.91
C PHE A 560 1.97 26.58 10.33
N TRP A 561 0.64 26.63 10.46
CA TRP A 561 -0.08 27.80 10.94
C TRP A 561 0.26 28.09 12.42
N ILE A 562 0.27 27.07 13.28
CA ILE A 562 0.72 27.20 14.68
C ILE A 562 2.19 27.66 14.75
N SER A 563 3.06 27.12 13.90
CA SER A 563 4.47 27.51 13.83
C SER A 563 4.69 29.00 13.55
N GLY A 564 3.76 29.61 12.81
CA GLY A 564 3.75 31.04 12.50
C GLY A 564 3.61 31.94 13.72
N PHE A 565 2.96 31.48 14.80
CA PHE A 565 2.79 32.25 16.04
C PHE A 565 4.02 32.19 16.96
N GLY A 566 4.91 31.21 16.78
CA GLY A 566 6.08 31.00 17.64
C GLY A 566 7.27 31.92 17.38
N GLY A 567 7.21 32.78 16.35
CA GLY A 567 8.22 33.81 16.12
C GLY A 567 8.01 34.98 17.07
N LYS A 568 8.70 34.98 18.23
CA LYS A 568 8.84 36.20 19.03
C LYS A 568 9.39 37.30 18.10
N LYS A 569 8.65 38.41 18.00
CA LYS A 569 9.14 39.67 17.46
C LYS A 569 10.34 40.10 18.30
N GLU A 570 11.55 39.74 17.89
CA GLU A 570 12.71 40.52 18.31
C GLU A 570 12.62 41.86 17.59
N SER A 571 12.30 42.87 18.38
CA SER A 571 12.25 44.27 17.99
C SER A 571 13.65 44.75 17.64
N VAL A 572 14.06 44.59 16.38
CA VAL A 572 15.12 45.43 15.82
C VAL A 572 14.47 46.72 15.36
N GLN A 573 14.40 47.66 16.30
CA GLN A 573 14.14 49.06 16.03
C GLN A 573 15.30 49.60 15.19
N LYS A 574 15.10 49.70 13.87
CA LYS A 574 15.93 50.55 13.01
C LYS A 574 15.02 51.33 12.08
N ASN A 575 14.92 52.62 12.39
CA ASN A 575 14.35 53.63 11.51
C ASN A 575 15.06 53.57 10.15
N VAL A 576 14.37 53.09 9.12
CA VAL A 576 14.60 53.50 7.74
C VAL A 576 13.24 53.63 7.08
N SER A 577 12.81 54.88 6.91
CA SER A 577 11.79 55.25 5.95
C SER A 577 12.28 54.87 4.55
N LEU A 578 11.52 54.04 3.83
CA LEU A 578 11.29 54.11 2.39
C LEU A 578 10.27 53.02 2.04
N ALA A 579 9.33 53.35 1.16
CA ALA A 579 8.20 52.51 0.77
C ALA A 579 8.65 51.17 0.16
N GLU A 580 8.82 50.14 0.99
CA GLU A 580 8.97 48.77 0.50
C GLU A 580 7.62 48.25 0.01
N THR A 581 7.49 48.13 -1.32
CA THR A 581 6.39 47.42 -1.96
C THR A 581 6.17 46.07 -1.26
N ARG A 582 5.04 45.90 -0.56
CA ARG A 582 4.63 44.60 0.00
C ARG A 582 4.38 43.63 -1.15
N LYS A 583 5.41 42.89 -1.57
CA LYS A 583 5.29 41.93 -2.67
C LYS A 583 4.61 40.61 -2.26
N GLY A 584 4.43 40.36 -0.95
CA GLY A 584 3.90 39.09 -0.42
C GLY A 584 2.40 38.97 -0.58
N GLN A 585 1.91 37.79 -0.99
CA GLN A 585 0.48 37.52 -1.03
C GLN A 585 -0.06 37.31 0.39
N SER A 586 -1.36 37.58 0.60
CA SER A 586 -1.97 37.29 1.90
C SER A 586 -1.91 35.78 2.20
N PRO A 587 -1.61 35.34 3.44
CA PRO A 587 -1.55 33.93 3.78
C PRO A 587 -2.83 33.17 3.43
N GLY A 588 -4.00 33.78 3.67
CA GLY A 588 -5.30 33.18 3.35
C GLY A 588 -5.49 32.93 1.85
N ILE A 589 -5.09 33.89 0.99
CA ILE A 589 -5.17 33.72 -0.47
C ILE A 589 -4.21 32.62 -0.95
N VAL A 590 -2.98 32.56 -0.42
CA VAL A 590 -2.01 31.52 -0.78
C VAL A 590 -2.52 30.15 -0.34
N LEU A 591 -3.06 30.04 0.87
CA LEU A 591 -3.66 28.81 1.39
C LEU A 591 -4.83 28.37 0.52
N PHE A 592 -5.74 29.28 0.16
CA PHE A 592 -6.89 28.97 -0.68
C PHE A 592 -6.45 28.51 -2.08
N LYS A 593 -5.56 29.26 -2.75
CA LYS A 593 -5.03 28.86 -4.07
C LYS A 593 -4.28 27.54 -4.02
N GLY A 594 -3.48 27.32 -2.99
CA GLY A 594 -2.77 26.07 -2.75
C GLY A 594 -3.74 24.91 -2.50
N ALA A 595 -4.79 25.10 -1.70
CA ALA A 595 -5.80 24.10 -1.43
C ALA A 595 -6.60 23.74 -2.69
N VAL A 596 -7.03 24.74 -3.48
CA VAL A 596 -7.70 24.52 -4.77
C VAL A 596 -6.80 23.76 -5.73
N PHE A 597 -5.53 24.17 -5.86
CA PHE A 597 -4.56 23.47 -6.71
C PHE A 597 -4.35 22.01 -6.28
N SER A 598 -4.15 21.77 -4.98
CA SER A 598 -4.03 20.42 -4.43
C SER A 598 -5.30 19.59 -4.65
N ALA A 599 -6.49 20.18 -4.46
CA ALA A 599 -7.76 19.50 -4.68
C ALA A 599 -7.97 19.11 -6.15
N VAL A 600 -7.61 19.98 -7.10
CA VAL A 600 -7.65 19.67 -8.54
C VAL A 600 -6.70 18.51 -8.87
N LEU A 601 -5.48 18.53 -8.32
CA LEU A 601 -4.49 17.48 -8.55
C LEU A 601 -4.91 16.12 -7.95
N ILE A 602 -5.40 16.14 -6.72
CA ILE A 602 -5.94 14.95 -6.04
C ILE A 602 -7.17 14.43 -6.79
N GLY A 603 -8.07 15.33 -7.20
CA GLY A 603 -9.24 15.00 -8.00
C GLY A 603 -8.88 14.36 -9.34
N PHE A 604 -7.82 14.82 -9.99
CA PHE A 604 -7.28 14.20 -11.21
C PHE A 604 -6.82 12.75 -10.96
N PHE A 605 -6.05 12.49 -9.90
CA PHE A 605 -5.63 11.13 -9.56
C PHE A 605 -6.80 10.21 -9.24
N THR A 606 -7.76 10.70 -8.44
CA THR A 606 -8.98 9.97 -8.11
C THR A 606 -9.82 9.68 -9.35
N PHE A 607 -10.04 10.68 -10.21
CA PHE A 607 -10.79 10.51 -11.44
C PHE A 607 -10.15 9.45 -12.32
N TYR A 608 -8.83 9.53 -12.53
CA TYR A 608 -8.10 8.55 -13.32
C TYR A 608 -8.24 7.12 -12.76
N ALA A 609 -8.07 6.95 -11.46
CA ALA A 609 -8.21 5.65 -10.80
C ALA A 609 -9.64 5.06 -10.89
N ASN A 610 -10.67 5.90 -10.89
CA ASN A 610 -12.06 5.48 -11.09
C ASN A 610 -12.39 5.13 -12.55
N LYS A 611 -11.56 5.53 -13.52
CA LYS A 611 -11.72 5.18 -14.95
C LYS A 611 -11.00 3.89 -15.36
N ILE A 612 -10.15 3.37 -14.49
CA ILE A 612 -9.49 2.07 -14.65
C ILE A 612 -10.47 0.94 -14.29
N PRO A 613 -10.27 -0.31 -14.76
CA PRO A 613 -11.09 -1.46 -14.35
C PRO A 613 -11.23 -1.59 -12.83
N GLN A 614 -12.48 -1.72 -12.38
CA GLN A 614 -12.85 -1.83 -10.97
C GLN A 614 -13.03 -3.31 -10.62
N ILE A 615 -11.93 -3.98 -10.28
CA ILE A 615 -11.92 -5.40 -9.92
C ILE A 615 -11.78 -5.50 -8.41
N GLU A 616 -12.60 -6.33 -7.79
CA GLU A 616 -12.54 -6.68 -6.37
C GLU A 616 -12.18 -8.16 -6.21
N SER A 617 -11.44 -8.49 -5.15
CA SER A 617 -11.16 -9.88 -4.78
C SER A 617 -11.90 -10.18 -3.48
N ARG A 618 -13.05 -10.85 -3.60
CA ARG A 618 -13.88 -11.29 -2.47
C ARG A 618 -13.72 -12.79 -2.27
N ILE A 619 -13.86 -13.25 -1.03
CA ILE A 619 -14.03 -14.68 -0.74
C ILE A 619 -15.48 -15.03 -1.13
N PRO A 620 -15.73 -16.11 -1.89
CA PRO A 620 -17.10 -16.58 -2.09
C PRO A 620 -17.76 -16.86 -0.74
N GLU A 621 -18.90 -16.21 -0.46
CA GLU A 621 -19.67 -16.38 0.79
C GLU A 621 -20.21 -17.81 0.95
N GLU A 622 -20.31 -18.60 -0.12
CA GLU A 622 -20.95 -19.93 -0.14
C GLU A 622 -20.07 -21.09 0.39
N LEU A 623 -18.78 -20.87 0.67
CA LEU A 623 -17.86 -21.95 1.10
C LEU A 623 -17.96 -22.30 2.60
N VAL A 624 -18.89 -21.70 3.34
CA VAL A 624 -19.05 -21.93 4.78
C VAL A 624 -20.43 -22.52 5.08
N ALA A 625 -20.43 -23.80 5.45
CA ALA A 625 -21.54 -24.58 6.00
C ALA A 625 -22.52 -25.21 5.00
N LEU A 626 -22.08 -26.29 4.35
CA LEU A 626 -22.99 -27.34 3.89
C LEU A 626 -22.53 -28.64 4.52
N GLU A 627 -23.30 -29.09 5.51
CA GLU A 627 -23.02 -30.31 6.24
C GLU A 627 -24.18 -31.29 6.03
N GLY A 628 -24.16 -31.87 4.83
CA GLY A 628 -25.04 -32.93 4.32
C GLY A 628 -24.33 -33.67 3.19
N LYS A 629 -24.87 -34.82 2.75
CA LYS A 629 -24.38 -35.49 1.54
C LYS A 629 -24.55 -34.53 0.37
N PHE A 630 -23.44 -34.10 -0.22
CA PHE A 630 -23.47 -33.18 -1.35
C PHE A 630 -24.26 -33.80 -2.50
N THR A 631 -25.08 -33.03 -3.19
CA THR A 631 -25.58 -33.41 -4.51
C THR A 631 -24.48 -33.19 -5.55
N GLN A 632 -24.55 -33.90 -6.67
CA GLN A 632 -23.57 -33.74 -7.75
C GLN A 632 -23.55 -32.29 -8.30
N GLY A 633 -24.70 -31.62 -8.34
CA GLY A 633 -24.80 -30.20 -8.72
C GLY A 633 -24.12 -29.25 -7.74
N GLU A 634 -24.20 -29.52 -6.44
CA GLU A 634 -23.50 -28.73 -5.42
C GLU A 634 -21.98 -28.89 -5.52
N ILE A 635 -21.48 -30.10 -5.81
CA ILE A 635 -20.04 -30.35 -6.01
C ILE A 635 -19.53 -29.54 -7.21
N VAL A 636 -20.30 -29.49 -8.31
CA VAL A 636 -19.97 -28.66 -9.48
C VAL A 636 -19.95 -27.18 -9.12
N ARG A 637 -20.92 -26.69 -8.35
CA ARG A 637 -20.96 -25.29 -7.89
C ARG A 637 -19.78 -24.94 -6.99
N ILE A 638 -19.48 -25.78 -5.99
CA ILE A 638 -18.31 -25.64 -5.11
C ILE A 638 -17.03 -25.63 -5.95
N GLY A 639 -16.92 -26.52 -6.94
CA GLY A 639 -15.81 -26.56 -7.87
C GLY A 639 -15.62 -25.28 -8.66
N LYS A 640 -16.73 -24.67 -9.12
CA LYS A 640 -16.73 -23.37 -9.79
C LYS A 640 -16.24 -22.26 -8.87
N ASP A 641 -16.72 -22.22 -7.62
CA ASP A 641 -16.33 -21.20 -6.66
C ASP A 641 -14.85 -21.32 -6.25
N ILE A 642 -14.35 -22.55 -6.13
CA ILE A 642 -12.92 -22.79 -5.92
C ILE A 642 -12.15 -22.35 -7.17
N PHE A 643 -12.60 -22.70 -8.37
CA PHE A 643 -11.96 -22.32 -9.63
C PHE A 643 -11.86 -20.79 -9.80
N GLU A 644 -12.92 -20.05 -9.43
CA GLU A 644 -12.97 -18.58 -9.55
C GLU A 644 -12.35 -17.85 -8.36
N GLY A 645 -12.38 -18.46 -7.17
CA GLY A 645 -11.91 -17.90 -5.91
C GLY A 645 -10.57 -18.49 -5.46
N ARG A 646 -10.61 -19.48 -4.54
CA ARG A 646 -9.41 -20.01 -3.85
C ARG A 646 -8.35 -20.53 -4.81
N GLY A 647 -8.76 -21.31 -5.80
CA GLY A 647 -7.93 -21.86 -6.87
C GLY A 647 -7.34 -20.79 -7.79
N ASN A 648 -7.99 -19.61 -7.88
CA ASN A 648 -7.60 -18.49 -8.76
C ASN A 648 -7.37 -18.92 -10.22
N CYS A 649 -7.97 -20.03 -10.66
CA CYS A 649 -7.74 -20.63 -11.97
C CYS A 649 -8.29 -19.72 -13.07
N SER A 650 -9.40 -19.02 -12.80
CA SER A 650 -10.04 -18.03 -13.67
C SER A 650 -9.12 -16.87 -14.07
N ILE A 651 -8.09 -16.54 -13.26
CA ILE A 651 -7.14 -15.46 -13.55
C ILE A 651 -6.31 -15.77 -14.80
N CYS A 652 -5.98 -17.05 -15.00
CA CYS A 652 -5.19 -17.50 -16.13
C CYS A 652 -6.07 -18.07 -17.26
N HIS A 653 -7.15 -18.77 -16.90
CA HIS A 653 -8.07 -19.45 -17.81
C HIS A 653 -9.34 -18.64 -18.09
N LEU A 654 -9.16 -17.51 -18.77
CA LEU A 654 -10.25 -16.62 -19.18
C LEU A 654 -11.08 -17.24 -20.31
N GLU A 655 -12.38 -16.93 -20.37
CA GLU A 655 -13.29 -17.39 -21.44
C GLU A 655 -12.88 -16.89 -22.83
N THR A 656 -12.10 -15.81 -22.93
CA THR A 656 -11.56 -15.29 -24.19
C THR A 656 -10.20 -15.86 -24.57
N GLY A 657 -9.65 -16.78 -23.75
CA GLY A 657 -8.25 -17.19 -23.80
C GLY A 657 -7.36 -16.17 -23.07
N GLY A 658 -6.57 -16.65 -22.12
CA GLY A 658 -5.72 -15.84 -21.25
C GLY A 658 -4.26 -16.31 -21.28
N ARG A 659 -3.63 -16.29 -20.10
CA ARG A 659 -2.30 -16.89 -19.91
C ARG A 659 -2.34 -18.42 -20.04
N GLY A 660 -3.48 -19.02 -19.70
CA GLY A 660 -3.81 -20.41 -19.96
C GLY A 660 -4.82 -20.57 -21.10
N PRO A 661 -4.99 -21.79 -21.61
CA PRO A 661 -5.99 -22.12 -22.61
C PRO A 661 -7.42 -21.86 -22.11
N ASN A 662 -8.33 -21.55 -23.02
CA ASN A 662 -9.76 -21.45 -22.73
C ASN A 662 -10.31 -22.82 -22.30
N LEU A 663 -11.04 -22.86 -21.19
CA LEU A 663 -11.61 -24.09 -20.62
C LEU A 663 -13.12 -24.23 -20.84
N GLY A 664 -13.72 -23.46 -21.75
CA GLY A 664 -15.16 -23.47 -22.02
C GLY A 664 -15.74 -24.82 -22.42
N ASN A 665 -14.95 -25.66 -23.12
CA ASN A 665 -15.32 -27.01 -23.56
C ASN A 665 -14.34 -28.08 -23.02
N VAL A 666 -13.69 -27.81 -21.88
CA VAL A 666 -12.61 -28.69 -21.39
C VAL A 666 -13.12 -30.08 -21.01
N GLY A 667 -14.37 -30.23 -20.58
CA GLY A 667 -14.97 -31.53 -20.27
C GLY A 667 -15.00 -32.44 -21.50
N PHE A 668 -15.47 -31.93 -22.64
CA PHE A 668 -15.43 -32.65 -23.91
C PHE A 668 -13.99 -32.91 -24.39
N ILE A 669 -13.09 -31.94 -24.24
CA ILE A 669 -11.68 -32.09 -24.65
C ILE A 669 -10.99 -33.20 -23.85
N ALA A 670 -11.31 -33.33 -22.57
CA ALA A 670 -10.75 -34.39 -21.71
C ALA A 670 -11.09 -35.79 -22.23
N GLU A 671 -12.30 -35.99 -22.78
CA GLU A 671 -12.74 -37.27 -23.35
C GLU A 671 -11.99 -37.68 -24.62
N ILE A 672 -11.65 -36.72 -25.48
CA ILE A 672 -11.07 -37.02 -26.80
C ILE A 672 -9.53 -36.91 -26.84
N ARG A 673 -8.93 -36.14 -25.93
CA ARG A 673 -7.51 -35.78 -26.03
C ARG A 673 -6.59 -36.91 -25.58
N LYS A 674 -7.06 -37.76 -24.67
CA LYS A 674 -6.38 -38.98 -24.24
C LYS A 674 -7.40 -40.13 -24.11
N PRO A 675 -7.69 -40.84 -25.22
CA PRO A 675 -8.70 -41.91 -25.23
C PRO A 675 -8.39 -43.09 -24.29
N ASP A 676 -7.11 -43.29 -23.96
CA ASP A 676 -6.63 -44.38 -23.09
C ASP A 676 -6.69 -44.04 -21.59
N MET A 677 -7.25 -42.89 -21.20
CA MET A 677 -7.31 -42.40 -19.82
C MET A 677 -8.71 -41.87 -19.50
N LEU A 678 -9.17 -42.05 -18.26
CA LEU A 678 -10.47 -41.51 -17.87
C LEU A 678 -10.43 -39.97 -17.87
N PRO A 679 -11.52 -39.27 -18.27
CA PRO A 679 -11.54 -37.81 -18.31
C PRO A 679 -11.23 -37.16 -16.96
N GLU A 680 -11.68 -37.75 -15.86
CA GLU A 680 -11.40 -37.30 -14.50
C GLU A 680 -9.92 -37.42 -14.13
N GLU A 681 -9.26 -38.53 -14.50
CA GLU A 681 -7.84 -38.76 -14.27
C GLU A 681 -6.99 -37.79 -15.08
N TYR A 682 -7.37 -37.57 -16.35
CA TYR A 682 -6.71 -36.61 -17.22
C TYR A 682 -6.79 -35.18 -16.66
N LEU A 683 -7.97 -34.76 -16.18
CA LEU A 683 -8.16 -33.43 -15.60
C LEU A 683 -7.42 -33.31 -14.26
N MET A 684 -7.50 -34.31 -13.39
CA MET A 684 -6.79 -34.34 -12.11
C MET A 684 -5.27 -34.26 -12.32
N GLU A 685 -4.72 -35.05 -13.23
CA GLU A 685 -3.30 -35.01 -13.54
C GLU A 685 -2.90 -33.69 -14.22
N SER A 686 -3.76 -33.10 -15.07
CA SER A 686 -3.52 -31.78 -15.67
C SER A 686 -3.45 -30.64 -14.64
N ILE A 687 -4.06 -30.81 -13.46
CA ILE A 687 -4.11 -29.80 -12.40
C ILE A 687 -3.00 -30.01 -11.36
N ILE A 688 -2.67 -31.27 -11.03
CA ILE A 688 -1.59 -31.64 -10.08
C ILE A 688 -0.21 -31.62 -10.77
N ARG A 689 -0.16 -31.92 -12.07
CA ARG A 689 1.06 -31.93 -12.89
C ARG A 689 0.83 -31.19 -14.21
N PRO A 690 0.75 -29.86 -14.20
CA PRO A 690 0.35 -29.08 -15.37
C PRO A 690 1.26 -29.21 -16.59
N SER A 691 2.52 -29.61 -16.37
CA SER A 691 3.50 -29.85 -17.45
C SER A 691 3.27 -31.16 -18.22
N SER A 692 2.42 -32.06 -17.73
CA SER A 692 2.17 -33.36 -18.38
C SER A 692 1.44 -33.22 -19.72
N TYR A 693 0.52 -32.25 -19.84
CA TYR A 693 -0.39 -32.13 -20.99
C TYR A 693 -0.46 -30.71 -21.58
N LEU A 694 0.69 -30.14 -21.93
CA LEU A 694 0.78 -28.78 -22.47
C LEU A 694 0.00 -28.59 -23.79
N VAL A 695 -0.78 -27.51 -23.84
CA VAL A 695 -1.50 -27.09 -25.06
C VAL A 695 -0.54 -26.36 -25.99
N LYS A 696 -0.58 -26.70 -27.28
CA LYS A 696 0.23 -26.04 -28.31
C LYS A 696 -0.03 -24.53 -28.30
N GLY A 697 1.03 -23.73 -28.15
CA GLY A 697 0.96 -22.27 -28.04
C GLY A 697 0.99 -21.72 -26.62
N TYR A 698 0.96 -22.57 -25.59
CA TYR A 698 1.05 -22.18 -24.18
C TYR A 698 2.31 -22.74 -23.51
N GLY A 699 2.96 -21.93 -22.66
CA GLY A 699 4.15 -22.35 -21.89
C GLY A 699 3.79 -23.04 -20.56
N PRO A 700 4.74 -23.77 -19.93
CA PRO A 700 4.54 -24.42 -18.64
C PRO A 700 4.57 -23.41 -17.48
N ILE A 701 3.51 -22.62 -17.35
CA ILE A 701 3.41 -21.54 -16.36
C ILE A 701 2.38 -21.83 -15.25
N MET A 702 1.61 -22.91 -15.37
CA MET A 702 0.57 -23.27 -14.41
C MET A 702 1.20 -23.99 -13.20
N PRO A 703 0.98 -23.51 -11.96
CA PRO A 703 1.48 -24.18 -10.76
C PRO A 703 0.63 -25.43 -10.43
N PRO A 704 1.20 -26.43 -9.72
CA PRO A 704 0.44 -27.56 -9.18
C PRO A 704 -0.61 -27.06 -8.19
N ALA A 705 -1.87 -27.49 -8.34
CA ALA A 705 -2.93 -26.99 -7.46
C ALA A 705 -2.94 -27.62 -6.06
N ASP A 706 -2.32 -28.80 -5.89
CA ASP A 706 -2.20 -29.53 -4.63
C ASP A 706 -1.08 -28.98 -3.72
N LYS A 707 -0.13 -28.23 -4.29
CA LYS A 707 1.02 -27.68 -3.57
C LYS A 707 0.86 -26.18 -3.32
N PRO A 708 1.64 -25.62 -2.37
CA PRO A 708 1.76 -24.18 -2.26
C PRO A 708 2.12 -23.59 -3.64
N PRO A 709 1.41 -22.54 -4.07
CA PRO A 709 0.64 -21.63 -3.23
C PRO A 709 -0.89 -21.80 -3.28
N VAL A 710 -1.42 -22.75 -4.07
CA VAL A 710 -2.87 -22.99 -4.19
C VAL A 710 -3.37 -23.93 -3.08
N SER A 711 -2.61 -24.98 -2.79
CA SER A 711 -2.84 -25.91 -1.66
C SER A 711 -4.30 -26.36 -1.54
N LEU A 712 -4.87 -26.83 -2.65
CA LEU A 712 -6.18 -27.49 -2.65
C LEU A 712 -6.03 -28.88 -2.03
N ASN A 713 -6.93 -29.21 -1.11
CA ASN A 713 -7.02 -30.58 -0.59
C ASN A 713 -7.71 -31.52 -1.60
N GLN A 714 -7.75 -32.81 -1.28
CA GLN A 714 -8.25 -33.82 -2.21
C GLN A 714 -9.72 -33.60 -2.62
N GLY A 715 -10.62 -33.20 -1.71
CA GLY A 715 -12.01 -32.94 -2.08
C GLY A 715 -12.19 -31.64 -2.85
N GLU A 716 -11.39 -30.61 -2.55
CA GLU A 716 -11.34 -29.37 -3.34
C GLU A 716 -10.89 -29.62 -4.77
N LEU A 717 -9.89 -30.49 -4.97
CA LEU A 717 -9.44 -30.91 -6.29
C LEU A 717 -10.53 -31.67 -7.05
N LEU A 718 -11.22 -32.61 -6.39
CA LEU A 718 -12.31 -33.38 -6.99
C LEU A 718 -13.50 -32.49 -7.38
N ALA A 719 -13.84 -31.50 -6.56
CA ALA A 719 -14.87 -30.52 -6.90
C ALA A 719 -14.48 -29.68 -8.13
N VAL A 720 -13.24 -29.19 -8.20
CA VAL A 720 -12.75 -28.46 -9.39
C VAL A 720 -12.78 -29.36 -10.63
N VAL A 721 -12.41 -30.63 -10.53
CA VAL A 721 -12.51 -31.58 -11.65
C VAL A 721 -13.96 -31.78 -12.08
N ALA A 722 -14.90 -31.94 -11.15
CA ALA A 722 -16.33 -32.03 -11.45
C ALA A 722 -16.84 -30.80 -12.20
N TYR A 723 -16.43 -29.60 -11.78
CA TYR A 723 -16.75 -28.36 -12.50
C TYR A 723 -16.18 -28.35 -13.92
N LEU A 724 -14.92 -28.74 -14.10
CA LEU A 724 -14.29 -28.77 -15.42
C LEU A 724 -14.96 -29.79 -16.35
N GLN A 725 -15.41 -30.94 -15.82
CA GLN A 725 -16.20 -31.90 -16.58
C GLN A 725 -17.55 -31.31 -17.01
N SER A 726 -18.22 -30.55 -16.13
CA SER A 726 -19.51 -29.89 -16.46
C SER A 726 -19.41 -28.89 -17.61
N ARG A 727 -18.20 -28.43 -17.96
CA ARG A 727 -17.92 -27.55 -19.11
C ARG A 727 -17.82 -28.37 -20.41
N GLY A 728 -18.96 -28.97 -20.78
CA GLY A 728 -19.16 -29.64 -22.07
C GLY A 728 -18.99 -31.17 -22.07
N GLY A 729 -18.69 -31.80 -20.93
CA GLY A 729 -18.62 -33.26 -20.79
C GLY A 729 -19.57 -33.79 -19.71
N ILE A 730 -19.46 -35.09 -19.41
CA ILE A 730 -20.26 -35.75 -18.36
C ILE A 730 -19.52 -35.70 -17.03
N VAL A 731 -20.20 -35.26 -15.97
CA VAL A 731 -19.64 -35.23 -14.61
C VAL A 731 -19.64 -36.66 -14.04
N THR A 732 -18.46 -37.20 -13.75
CA THR A 732 -18.30 -38.57 -13.23
C THR A 732 -18.12 -38.63 -11.72
N ILE A 733 -17.66 -37.52 -11.11
CA ILE A 733 -17.49 -37.40 -9.66
C ILE A 733 -18.83 -37.48 -8.96
N LYS A 734 -18.95 -38.42 -8.01
CA LYS A 734 -20.14 -38.65 -7.19
C LYS A 734 -19.96 -38.04 -5.79
N PRO A 735 -21.08 -37.81 -5.09
CA PRO A 735 -21.06 -37.40 -3.69
C PRO A 735 -20.20 -38.25 -2.75
N ASP A 736 -20.26 -39.57 -2.92
CA ASP A 736 -19.53 -40.52 -2.08
C ASP A 736 -18.00 -40.51 -2.38
N ASP A 737 -17.58 -39.91 -3.49
CA ASP A 737 -16.16 -39.80 -3.86
C ASP A 737 -15.45 -38.65 -3.13
N ILE A 738 -16.21 -37.71 -2.54
CA ILE A 738 -15.66 -36.60 -1.76
C ILE A 738 -15.39 -37.07 -0.32
N PRO A 739 -14.15 -36.95 0.20
CA PRO A 739 -13.85 -37.33 1.57
C PRO A 739 -14.70 -36.55 2.59
N GLU A 740 -15.20 -37.23 3.62
CA GLU A 740 -15.92 -36.56 4.72
C GLU A 740 -15.04 -35.48 5.36
N GLY A 741 -15.58 -34.27 5.48
CA GLY A 741 -14.85 -33.12 6.01
C GLY A 741 -13.90 -32.44 5.02
N ALA A 742 -13.89 -32.82 3.73
CA ALA A 742 -13.01 -32.22 2.74
C ALA A 742 -13.24 -30.72 2.51
N PHE A 743 -14.44 -30.20 2.81
CA PHE A 743 -14.76 -28.78 2.74
C PHE A 743 -14.94 -28.14 4.12
N SER A 744 -14.64 -28.86 5.21
CA SER A 744 -14.76 -28.34 6.57
C SER A 744 -13.52 -27.53 6.97
N PRO A 745 -13.65 -26.28 7.41
CA PRO A 745 -12.67 -25.69 8.30
C PRO A 745 -12.75 -26.38 9.67
N ILE A 746 -11.62 -26.41 10.39
CA ILE A 746 -11.39 -26.94 11.75
C ILE A 746 -12.66 -27.22 12.59
N SER A 747 -12.69 -28.43 13.15
CA SER A 747 -13.80 -29.14 13.82
C SER A 747 -15.00 -28.36 14.39
N LYS A 748 -16.17 -28.96 14.10
CA LYS A 748 -17.56 -28.58 14.37
C LYS A 748 -17.94 -28.29 15.83
N GLU A 749 -17.13 -28.67 16.82
CA GLU A 749 -17.44 -28.42 18.24
C GLU A 749 -17.14 -26.97 18.68
N LYS A 750 -16.37 -26.19 17.91
CA LYS A 750 -16.02 -24.80 18.26
C LYS A 750 -16.68 -23.69 17.43
N VAL A 751 -17.54 -24.05 16.47
CA VAL A 751 -18.11 -23.11 15.48
C VAL A 751 -19.63 -23.18 15.49
N LEU A 752 -20.29 -23.17 16.65
CA LEU A 752 -21.76 -23.19 16.72
C LEU A 752 -22.38 -21.88 16.18
N LEU A 753 -22.44 -21.85 14.85
CA LEU A 753 -23.19 -21.05 13.88
C LEU A 753 -22.89 -19.55 13.77
N ALA A 754 -22.86 -19.09 12.52
CA ALA A 754 -22.96 -17.67 12.19
C ALA A 754 -24.11 -17.05 12.99
N LYS A 755 -23.80 -15.99 13.73
CA LYS A 755 -24.72 -15.36 14.66
C LYS A 755 -25.82 -14.66 13.85
N GLY A 756 -27.01 -15.26 13.80
CA GLY A 756 -28.21 -14.57 13.30
C GLY A 756 -28.57 -13.38 14.18
N ASP A 757 -29.14 -12.34 13.59
CA ASP A 757 -29.65 -11.18 14.31
C ASP A 757 -31.06 -11.48 14.82
N ILE A 758 -31.17 -11.63 16.15
CA ILE A 758 -32.43 -11.95 16.84
C ILE A 758 -33.54 -10.94 16.51
N LYS A 759 -33.21 -9.65 16.38
CA LYS A 759 -34.21 -8.61 16.10
C LYS A 759 -34.74 -8.69 14.67
N VAL A 760 -33.88 -9.09 13.74
CA VAL A 760 -34.28 -9.32 12.35
C VAL A 760 -35.11 -10.61 12.26
N GLY A 761 -34.72 -11.64 13.00
CA GLY A 761 -35.48 -12.89 13.12
C GLY A 761 -36.89 -12.71 13.68
N GLU A 762 -37.05 -11.84 14.69
CA GLU A 762 -38.36 -11.47 15.24
C GLU A 762 -39.26 -10.82 14.19
N LEU A 763 -38.73 -9.85 13.43
CA LEU A 763 -39.49 -9.21 12.34
C LEU A 763 -39.84 -10.21 11.23
N LEU A 764 -38.93 -11.11 10.89
CA LEU A 764 -39.15 -12.14 9.87
C LEU A 764 -40.19 -13.18 10.32
N PHE A 765 -40.27 -13.49 11.61
CA PHE A 765 -41.28 -14.39 12.16
C PHE A 765 -42.69 -13.87 11.89
N ASP A 766 -42.91 -12.56 12.00
CA ASP A 766 -44.18 -11.93 11.65
C ASP A 766 -44.36 -11.76 10.15
N GLU A 767 -43.34 -11.27 9.43
CA GLU A 767 -43.41 -10.98 8.00
C GLU A 767 -43.67 -12.24 7.16
N LYS A 768 -43.08 -13.37 7.55
CA LYS A 768 -43.25 -14.65 6.86
C LYS A 768 -44.50 -15.41 7.32
N GLY A 769 -45.30 -14.81 8.20
CA GLY A 769 -46.59 -15.34 8.64
C GLY A 769 -46.50 -16.46 9.67
N CYS A 770 -45.35 -16.66 10.33
CA CYS A 770 -45.21 -17.71 11.34
C CYS A 770 -46.11 -17.44 12.56
N SER A 771 -46.32 -16.17 12.92
CA SER A 771 -47.21 -15.76 14.02
C SER A 771 -48.70 -15.97 13.73
N VAL A 772 -49.08 -16.28 12.48
CA VAL A 772 -50.48 -16.62 12.14
C VAL A 772 -50.87 -17.99 12.74
N CYS A 773 -49.90 -18.91 12.85
CA CYS A 773 -50.14 -20.27 13.31
C CYS A 773 -49.50 -20.57 14.67
N HIS A 774 -48.34 -19.99 14.97
CA HIS A 774 -47.59 -20.23 16.20
C HIS A 774 -47.75 -19.10 17.21
N ALA A 775 -48.25 -19.44 18.40
CA ALA A 775 -48.19 -18.55 19.55
C ALA A 775 -46.77 -18.51 20.15
N ILE A 776 -46.41 -17.37 20.74
CA ILE A 776 -45.13 -17.14 21.42
C ILE A 776 -45.31 -16.59 22.85
N ILE A 777 -46.49 -16.80 23.44
CA ILE A 777 -46.87 -16.32 24.78
C ILE A 777 -47.31 -17.53 25.62
N ALA A 778 -46.90 -17.59 26.89
CA ALA A 778 -47.11 -18.73 27.79
C ALA A 778 -48.58 -19.16 27.99
N GLU A 779 -49.50 -18.19 28.06
CA GLU A 779 -50.91 -18.42 28.47
C GLU A 779 -51.88 -18.61 27.28
N GLU A 780 -51.36 -18.65 26.06
CA GLU A 780 -52.18 -18.79 24.85
C GLU A 780 -52.26 -20.26 24.39
N GLU A 781 -53.48 -20.82 24.39
CA GLU A 781 -53.73 -22.18 23.90
C GLU A 781 -53.38 -22.29 22.40
N ALA A 782 -52.55 -23.28 22.07
CA ALA A 782 -52.16 -23.58 20.69
C ALA A 782 -53.39 -24.07 19.89
N LYS A 783 -53.92 -23.20 19.01
CA LYS A 783 -55.12 -23.51 18.20
C LYS A 783 -54.84 -24.09 16.82
N LEU A 784 -53.74 -23.68 16.17
CA LEU A 784 -53.43 -24.03 14.77
C LEU A 784 -52.08 -24.75 14.63
N ALA A 785 -51.07 -24.36 15.42
CA ALA A 785 -49.77 -25.02 15.47
C ALA A 785 -49.16 -24.94 16.89
N PRO A 786 -48.13 -25.76 17.21
CA PRO A 786 -47.54 -25.80 18.56
C PRO A 786 -47.05 -24.43 19.04
N ASN A 787 -47.28 -24.12 20.32
CA ASN A 787 -46.78 -22.89 20.95
C ASN A 787 -45.23 -22.93 21.04
N LEU A 788 -44.56 -21.88 20.56
CA LEU A 788 -43.11 -21.78 20.45
C LEU A 788 -42.46 -20.95 21.57
N PHE A 789 -43.23 -20.50 22.57
CA PHE A 789 -42.77 -19.67 23.69
C PHE A 789 -41.48 -20.18 24.37
N ASP A 790 -41.32 -21.49 24.51
CA ASP A 790 -40.17 -22.12 25.15
C ASP A 790 -39.34 -23.02 24.20
N ILE A 791 -39.51 -22.86 22.87
CA ILE A 791 -38.92 -23.77 21.87
C ILE A 791 -37.39 -23.85 21.98
N GLY A 792 -36.71 -22.74 22.27
CA GLY A 792 -35.27 -22.67 22.48
C GLY A 792 -34.78 -23.37 23.74
N ARG A 793 -35.69 -23.77 24.65
CA ARG A 793 -35.40 -24.62 25.82
C ARG A 793 -35.69 -26.10 25.54
N ARG A 794 -36.77 -26.41 24.83
CA ARG A 794 -37.23 -27.80 24.61
C ARG A 794 -36.72 -28.47 23.33
N ALA A 795 -36.24 -27.71 22.35
CA ALA A 795 -35.77 -28.22 21.07
C ALA A 795 -34.29 -27.90 20.81
N SER A 796 -33.61 -28.83 20.13
CA SER A 796 -32.25 -28.59 19.64
C SER A 796 -32.26 -27.71 18.39
N ILE A 797 -31.15 -27.03 18.13
CA ILE A 797 -30.96 -26.22 16.91
C ILE A 797 -31.19 -27.01 15.61
N LYS A 798 -30.82 -28.29 15.63
CA LYS A 798 -31.04 -29.21 14.51
C LYS A 798 -32.53 -29.45 14.29
N TYR A 799 -33.28 -29.70 15.37
CA TYR A 799 -34.73 -29.89 15.30
C TYR A 799 -35.46 -28.66 14.76
N ILE A 800 -35.10 -27.45 15.20
CA ILE A 800 -35.73 -26.21 14.73
C ILE A 800 -35.45 -25.98 13.24
N ARG A 801 -34.20 -26.21 12.78
CA ARG A 801 -33.83 -26.07 11.36
C ARG A 801 -34.56 -27.09 10.48
N GLU A 802 -34.58 -28.36 10.88
CA GLU A 802 -35.28 -29.42 10.16
C GLU A 802 -36.78 -29.15 10.07
N SER A 803 -37.40 -28.63 11.14
CA SER A 803 -38.85 -28.33 11.14
C SER A 803 -39.24 -27.17 10.21
N ILE A 804 -38.30 -26.30 9.83
CA ILE A 804 -38.55 -25.19 8.90
C ILE A 804 -38.29 -25.60 7.45
N VAL A 805 -37.24 -26.40 7.22
CA VAL A 805 -36.83 -26.84 5.87
C VAL A 805 -37.67 -28.03 5.39
N GLU A 806 -38.05 -28.93 6.29
CA GLU A 806 -38.84 -30.12 5.98
C GLU A 806 -40.05 -30.24 6.93
N PRO A 807 -41.08 -29.39 6.78
CA PRO A 807 -42.15 -29.33 7.78
C PRO A 807 -42.97 -30.63 7.88
N GLU A 808 -43.03 -31.41 6.80
CA GLU A 808 -43.69 -32.72 6.78
C GLU A 808 -42.89 -33.81 7.52
N SER A 809 -41.58 -33.62 7.75
CA SER A 809 -40.72 -34.62 8.40
C SER A 809 -40.79 -34.59 9.93
N LYS A 810 -41.38 -33.53 10.51
CA LYS A 810 -41.47 -33.28 11.97
C LYS A 810 -42.87 -32.84 12.42
N VAL A 811 -43.91 -33.57 12.05
CA VAL A 811 -45.28 -33.29 12.50
C VAL A 811 -45.42 -33.54 14.01
N VAL A 812 -45.90 -32.55 14.75
CA VAL A 812 -46.15 -32.66 16.20
C VAL A 812 -47.54 -33.25 16.42
N GLU A 813 -47.62 -34.31 17.23
CA GLU A 813 -48.85 -35.03 17.55
C GLU A 813 -49.93 -34.06 18.08
N GLY A 814 -51.10 -34.04 17.44
CA GLY A 814 -52.21 -33.13 17.77
C GLY A 814 -52.36 -31.89 16.90
N PHE A 815 -51.45 -31.64 15.94
CA PHE A 815 -51.55 -30.52 14.99
C PHE A 815 -51.45 -31.02 13.54
N GLU A 816 -52.60 -31.10 12.85
CA GLU A 816 -52.72 -31.67 11.50
C GLU A 816 -52.55 -30.66 10.36
N LEU A 817 -52.31 -29.37 10.69
CA LEU A 817 -52.19 -28.31 9.69
C LEU A 817 -50.79 -28.34 9.04
N PRO A 818 -50.68 -28.53 7.71
CA PRO A 818 -49.38 -28.54 7.05
C PRO A 818 -48.75 -27.16 7.10
N MET A 819 -47.51 -27.07 7.58
CA MET A 819 -46.73 -25.83 7.53
C MET A 819 -46.39 -25.53 6.06
N PRO A 820 -46.43 -24.26 5.62
CA PRO A 820 -45.97 -23.91 4.29
C PRO A 820 -44.50 -24.29 4.07
N ASP A 821 -44.15 -24.67 2.85
CA ASP A 821 -42.75 -24.82 2.47
C ASP A 821 -42.07 -23.44 2.39
N TYR A 822 -40.95 -23.33 3.11
CA TYR A 822 -40.11 -22.14 3.23
C TYR A 822 -38.72 -22.31 2.63
N GLU A 823 -38.36 -23.49 2.11
CA GLU A 823 -37.04 -23.79 1.53
C GLU A 823 -36.69 -22.82 0.40
N GLU A 824 -37.64 -22.51 -0.48
CA GLU A 824 -37.47 -21.55 -1.58
C GLU A 824 -37.86 -20.10 -1.23
N LYS A 825 -38.42 -19.85 -0.03
CA LYS A 825 -38.99 -18.54 0.36
C LYS A 825 -38.16 -17.76 1.37
N LEU A 826 -37.14 -18.39 1.96
CA LEU A 826 -36.21 -17.78 2.90
C LEU A 826 -34.81 -17.79 2.31
N THR A 827 -34.18 -16.62 2.26
CA THR A 827 -32.74 -16.54 2.03
C THR A 827 -31.99 -17.15 3.22
N VAL A 828 -30.77 -17.64 3.00
CA VAL A 828 -29.92 -18.24 4.05
C VAL A 828 -29.73 -17.29 5.25
N LYS A 829 -29.66 -15.99 5.00
CA LYS A 829 -29.59 -14.97 6.05
C LYS A 829 -30.89 -14.89 6.86
N GLU A 830 -32.04 -14.77 6.19
CA GLU A 830 -33.35 -14.73 6.85
C GLU A 830 -33.61 -16.01 7.66
N PHE A 831 -33.22 -17.16 7.13
CA PHE A 831 -33.33 -18.45 7.82
C PHE A 831 -32.49 -18.49 9.10
N ASN A 832 -31.24 -18.05 9.04
CA ASN A 832 -30.37 -18.02 10.22
C ASN A 832 -30.81 -16.98 11.26
N ASP A 833 -31.32 -15.82 10.83
CA ASP A 833 -31.90 -14.79 11.71
C ASP A 833 -33.16 -15.33 12.42
N LEU A 834 -34.06 -16.01 11.69
CA LEU A 834 -35.27 -16.65 12.22
C LEU A 834 -34.95 -17.76 13.22
N VAL A 835 -33.99 -18.64 12.90
CA VAL A 835 -33.55 -19.72 13.81
C VAL A 835 -32.91 -19.13 15.08
N ALA A 836 -32.14 -18.04 14.96
CA ALA A 836 -31.55 -17.35 16.11
C ALA A 836 -32.62 -16.75 17.03
N TYR A 837 -33.69 -16.18 16.46
CA TYR A 837 -34.84 -15.70 17.22
C TYR A 837 -35.56 -16.83 17.96
N LEU A 838 -35.89 -17.95 17.28
CA LEU A 838 -36.56 -19.09 17.90
C LEU A 838 -35.73 -19.72 19.03
N LEU A 839 -34.41 -19.79 18.89
CA LEU A 839 -33.50 -20.26 19.95
C LEU A 839 -33.43 -19.32 21.15
N SER A 840 -33.81 -18.05 20.99
CA SER A 840 -33.89 -17.08 22.07
C SER A 840 -35.15 -17.24 22.92
N LEU A 841 -36.21 -17.88 22.39
CA LEU A 841 -37.47 -18.14 23.09
C LEU A 841 -37.33 -19.32 24.06
N LYS A 842 -36.98 -19.04 25.32
CA LYS A 842 -36.73 -20.05 26.38
C LYS A 842 -37.79 -20.06 27.49
N GLY A 843 -38.87 -19.33 27.29
CA GLY A 843 -39.86 -18.96 28.30
C GLY A 843 -39.50 -17.68 29.04
#